data_AF-A0A1Z9M9D7-F1
#
_entry.id   AF-A0A1Z9M9D7-F1
#
_cell.length_a   1.000
_cell.length_b   1.000
_cell.length_c   1.000
_cell.angle_alpha   90.00
_cell.angle_beta   90.00
_cell.angle_gamma   90.00
#
_symmetry.space_group_name_H-M   'P 1'
#
loop_
_entity.id
_entity.type
_entity.pdbx_description
1 polymer ?
#
loop_
_entity_poly.entity_id
_entity_poly.type
_entity_poly.pdbx_seq_one_letter_code
_entity_poly.pdbx_strand_id
1 'polypeptide(L)'
;MTTFKKTHKTKIKNQIGSQIPEFVVSDHPKFLSFLESYYLFMESAEISLESITAADRLLLETETTTDSYILLNQTDKNGLDEGGSLVQEENTFSGSFVRGEIITGATSGATSTILSEDIITNSRLFISSNNAFKTGEIVTGANSGATATVKKYRANPVENIQQLLNYSDPDHTISDFLSQMKEEFLNTIPTNMDASIDQRKLVKNIKSLYRAKGTAKANQAFFKILFNEDSVIYTPTDDMLRVSDGKWNTQTFLRCTQTTAQSVNDPIELVGQTITQANNPSNASVSEATAIVENILKFQEGTTQIVEIIINEDTTTGTFVNGEVVSGVSNVNEDLTVKLTVSQALSTATITNDGSTLTVGDEATLSGGAGSGGRVQVLDISGAGVTEVITNAAGTGYQEGDTITFSSGTAEAEVSVVNGGFAPETGSVDIHVELESGTISGSGSGDLLLEDAVDNGRGGKFLDSASQMVDREIKIELEGNGGYGTGHILSEEDDASKAERFYIVNQDSEPDVPYNIEADEHIVLEDLTQVGDRYLGDKLVQENTTGSGDITDIRMIASGSGYTTLPTATISGDRFIALEDATDTTPDGISRIEFETGGQMLQDTAFDGASATVIPFGDEIGRATSLTIIEHGIDYTSAPSYAFPKYAVLKTVSGTISADETFTSNISGATGTVVDFTAPLLKYTATTSELEVGDTVTFSGSTTATVSKSDNLTGSGTIGTTITTQGRYLNQDGHISEGSKKIQDSLYYQDYSYVVKVARDIAEWRDALKRAVHPSGFYVTGQVDIQTRLNGKIKSPVAATLSGGLFSGTSDSP
;
A
#
# COMPACT_ATOMS: atom_id res chain seq x y z
N MET A 1 -5.47 2.20 -38.15
CA MET A 1 -6.15 1.55 -39.30
C MET A 1 -7.21 0.60 -38.76
N THR A 2 -8.48 0.97 -38.80
CA THR A 2 -9.60 0.03 -38.63
C THR A 2 -10.74 0.47 -39.54
N THR A 3 -11.13 -0.47 -40.38
CA THR A 3 -11.88 -0.29 -41.62
C THR A 3 -13.38 -0.33 -41.34
N PHE A 4 -14.02 0.83 -41.12
CA PHE A 4 -15.49 0.89 -40.99
C PHE A 4 -16.18 1.93 -41.89
N LYS A 5 -15.55 2.30 -43.01
CA LYS A 5 -16.27 2.88 -44.16
C LYS A 5 -17.04 1.77 -44.90
N LYS A 6 -18.05 1.16 -44.27
CA LYS A 6 -19.07 0.42 -45.03
C LYS A 6 -20.11 1.43 -45.53
N THR A 7 -19.70 2.28 -46.47
CA THR A 7 -20.68 2.85 -47.41
C THR A 7 -21.20 1.68 -48.23
N HIS A 8 -22.52 1.49 -48.29
CA HIS A 8 -23.10 0.53 -49.23
C HIS A 8 -22.58 0.88 -50.64
N LYS A 9 -21.89 -0.08 -51.29
CA LYS A 9 -21.10 0.13 -52.51
C LYS A 9 -21.90 0.54 -53.76
N THR A 10 -23.23 0.61 -53.69
CA THR A 10 -24.06 0.94 -54.86
C THR A 10 -24.75 2.29 -54.66
N LYS A 11 -24.24 3.29 -55.37
CA LYS A 11 -24.91 4.58 -55.55
C LYS A 11 -26.30 4.35 -56.16
N ILE A 12 -27.30 5.07 -55.68
CA ILE A 12 -28.71 5.03 -56.13
C ILE A 12 -28.77 5.21 -57.64
N LYS A 13 -27.93 6.09 -58.21
CA LYS A 13 -27.77 6.26 -59.67
C LYS A 13 -27.67 4.92 -60.42
N ASN A 14 -26.89 3.98 -59.90
CA ASN A 14 -26.60 2.71 -60.58
C ASN A 14 -27.76 1.71 -60.51
N GLN A 15 -28.81 1.99 -59.72
CA GLN A 15 -29.99 1.13 -59.56
C GLN A 15 -31.22 1.66 -60.33
N ILE A 16 -31.18 2.89 -60.85
CA ILE A 16 -32.33 3.52 -61.49
C ILE A 16 -32.75 2.78 -62.77
N GLY A 17 -31.78 2.37 -63.59
CA GLY A 17 -32.06 1.68 -64.85
C GLY A 17 -32.76 0.32 -64.68
N SER A 18 -32.61 -0.35 -63.54
CA SER A 18 -33.29 -1.63 -63.25
C SER A 18 -34.62 -1.49 -62.52
N GLN A 19 -34.93 -0.30 -62.00
CA GLN A 19 -36.14 -0.03 -61.23
C GLN A 19 -37.24 0.65 -62.05
N ILE A 20 -36.93 1.11 -63.27
CA ILE A 20 -37.86 1.81 -64.15
C ILE A 20 -38.44 0.82 -65.19
N PRO A 21 -39.74 0.87 -65.49
CA PRO A 21 -40.35 0.06 -66.55
C PRO A 21 -39.75 0.33 -67.94
N GLU A 22 -39.58 -0.73 -68.74
CA GLU A 22 -38.97 -0.71 -70.08
C GLU A 22 -39.53 0.39 -71.01
N PHE A 23 -40.84 0.66 -70.96
CA PHE A 23 -41.48 1.66 -71.81
C PHE A 23 -41.00 3.10 -71.54
N VAL A 24 -40.61 3.41 -70.30
CA VAL A 24 -40.04 4.73 -69.96
C VAL A 24 -38.60 4.83 -70.47
N VAL A 25 -37.89 3.70 -70.47
CA VAL A 25 -36.51 3.61 -70.99
C VAL A 25 -36.51 3.78 -72.52
N SER A 26 -37.47 3.20 -73.24
CA SER A 26 -37.57 3.33 -74.70
C SER A 26 -38.14 4.67 -75.16
N ASP A 27 -39.23 5.12 -74.55
CA ASP A 27 -40.04 6.22 -75.10
C ASP A 27 -39.62 7.58 -74.54
N HIS A 28 -38.97 7.59 -73.37
CA HIS A 28 -38.57 8.80 -72.65
C HIS A 28 -37.11 8.75 -72.18
N PRO A 29 -36.12 8.59 -73.10
CA PRO A 29 -34.71 8.49 -72.73
C PRO A 29 -34.19 9.76 -72.02
N LYS A 30 -34.77 10.93 -72.34
CA LYS A 30 -34.44 12.19 -71.64
C LYS A 30 -34.88 12.19 -70.18
N PHE A 31 -36.01 11.58 -69.85
CA PHE A 31 -36.51 11.50 -68.47
C PHE A 31 -35.64 10.58 -67.61
N LEU A 32 -35.19 9.45 -68.16
CA LEU A 32 -34.21 8.58 -67.51
C LEU A 32 -32.91 9.34 -67.19
N SER A 33 -32.36 10.06 -68.19
CA SER A 33 -31.14 10.85 -68.00
C SER A 33 -31.29 11.97 -66.95
N PHE A 34 -32.50 12.54 -66.85
CA PHE A 34 -32.82 13.53 -65.83
C PHE A 34 -32.85 12.90 -64.44
N LEU A 35 -33.52 11.75 -64.27
CA LEU A 35 -33.61 11.08 -62.97
C LEU A 35 -32.24 10.60 -62.48
N GLU A 36 -31.41 10.05 -63.38
CA GLU A 36 -30.02 9.71 -63.07
C GLU A 36 -29.20 10.92 -62.62
N SER A 37 -29.37 12.07 -63.29
CA SER A 37 -28.69 13.31 -62.93
C SER A 37 -29.21 13.90 -61.62
N TYR A 38 -30.51 13.77 -61.33
CA TYR A 38 -31.13 14.22 -60.09
C TYR A 38 -30.62 13.44 -58.88
N TYR A 39 -30.59 12.11 -58.95
CA TYR A 39 -30.05 11.30 -57.86
C TYR A 39 -28.52 11.45 -57.75
N LEU A 40 -27.80 11.62 -58.86
CA LEU A 40 -26.37 11.95 -58.82
C LEU A 40 -26.10 13.27 -58.10
N PHE A 41 -26.95 14.27 -58.30
CA PHE A 41 -26.88 15.54 -57.58
C PHE A 41 -27.19 15.37 -56.09
N MET A 42 -28.25 14.63 -55.74
CA MET A 42 -28.57 14.30 -54.35
C MET A 42 -27.46 13.51 -53.66
N GLU A 43 -26.68 12.74 -54.44
CA GLU A 43 -25.53 11.98 -53.96
C GLU A 43 -24.20 12.76 -53.99
N SER A 44 -24.22 14.03 -54.40
CA SER A 44 -23.03 14.90 -54.44
C SER A 44 -22.86 15.68 -53.14
N ALA A 45 -21.61 15.99 -52.80
CA ALA A 45 -21.29 16.95 -51.74
C ALA A 45 -21.01 18.33 -52.36
N GLU A 46 -21.30 19.40 -51.64
CA GLU A 46 -21.12 20.79 -52.07
C GLU A 46 -19.93 21.41 -51.33
N ILE A 47 -18.95 21.92 -52.06
CA ILE A 47 -17.88 22.76 -51.53
C ILE A 47 -18.14 24.20 -51.96
N SER A 48 -18.30 25.11 -51.00
CA SER A 48 -18.19 26.55 -51.27
C SER A 48 -16.73 26.96 -51.17
N LEU A 49 -16.24 27.68 -52.18
CA LEU A 49 -14.86 28.10 -52.32
C LEU A 49 -14.69 29.59 -52.00
N GLU A 50 -13.48 29.94 -51.61
CA GLU A 50 -12.98 31.30 -51.43
C GLU A 50 -11.57 31.39 -52.00
N SER A 51 -11.14 32.58 -52.43
CA SER A 51 -9.78 32.80 -52.96
C SER A 51 -9.39 31.83 -54.07
N ILE A 52 -10.26 31.68 -55.07
CA ILE A 52 -9.99 30.86 -56.26
C ILE A 52 -8.86 31.50 -57.06
N THR A 53 -7.87 30.72 -57.47
CA THR A 53 -6.78 31.17 -58.34
C THR A 53 -7.39 31.79 -59.61
N ALA A 54 -7.01 33.03 -59.91
CA ALA A 54 -7.51 33.71 -61.10
C ALA A 54 -6.97 33.02 -62.35
N ALA A 55 -7.85 32.79 -63.34
CA ALA A 55 -7.40 32.36 -64.66
C ALA A 55 -6.67 33.51 -65.36
N ASP A 56 -5.55 33.21 -66.04
CA ASP A 56 -4.84 34.18 -66.87
C ASP A 56 -5.69 34.57 -68.07
N ARG A 57 -6.26 35.78 -68.01
CA ARG A 57 -7.16 36.35 -69.01
C ARG A 57 -6.44 37.43 -69.80
N LEU A 58 -6.79 37.58 -71.07
CA LEU A 58 -6.25 38.66 -71.90
C LEU A 58 -6.89 40.00 -71.51
N LEU A 59 -6.09 40.83 -70.84
CA LEU A 59 -6.49 42.16 -70.40
C LEU A 59 -6.53 43.13 -71.59
N LEU A 60 -7.59 43.92 -71.70
CA LEU A 60 -7.64 45.11 -72.52
C LEU A 60 -7.01 46.26 -71.75
N GLU A 61 -6.02 46.90 -72.37
CA GLU A 61 -5.45 48.12 -71.84
C GLU A 61 -6.51 49.24 -71.88
N THR A 62 -6.95 49.69 -70.71
CA THR A 62 -7.89 50.80 -70.56
C THR A 62 -7.27 51.90 -69.70
N GLU A 63 -7.60 53.17 -69.97
CA GLU A 63 -7.11 54.32 -69.19
C GLU A 63 -7.74 54.42 -67.77
N THR A 64 -8.64 53.49 -67.42
CA THR A 64 -9.30 53.39 -66.12
C THR A 64 -8.71 52.26 -65.28
N THR A 65 -8.80 52.34 -63.94
CA THR A 65 -8.37 51.29 -63.00
C THR A 65 -9.28 50.04 -63.01
N THR A 66 -10.14 49.89 -64.02
CA THR A 66 -11.07 48.78 -64.17
C THR A 66 -10.52 47.78 -65.17
N ASP A 67 -10.17 46.59 -64.70
CA ASP A 67 -9.73 45.49 -65.55
C ASP A 67 -10.86 45.10 -66.53
N SER A 68 -10.62 45.33 -67.83
CA SER A 68 -11.51 44.91 -68.90
C SER A 68 -10.89 43.74 -69.64
N TYR A 69 -11.67 42.71 -69.98
CA TYR A 69 -11.18 41.51 -70.66
C TYR A 69 -11.83 41.37 -72.03
N ILE A 70 -11.16 40.68 -72.99
CA ILE A 70 -11.84 40.32 -74.25
C ILE A 70 -12.89 39.27 -73.95
N LEU A 71 -14.15 39.62 -74.24
CA LEU A 71 -15.28 38.72 -74.13
C LEU A 71 -15.67 38.17 -75.50
N LEU A 72 -16.02 36.88 -75.56
CA LEU A 72 -16.63 36.24 -76.71
C LEU A 72 -18.06 36.74 -76.85
N ASN A 73 -18.47 36.97 -78.11
CA ASN A 73 -19.84 37.33 -78.44
C ASN A 73 -20.71 36.06 -78.59
N GLN A 74 -20.20 35.03 -79.24
CA GLN A 74 -20.77 33.68 -79.36
C GLN A 74 -19.87 32.86 -80.30
N THR A 75 -19.59 31.59 -80.00
CA THR A 75 -18.90 30.66 -80.93
C THR A 75 -19.83 29.61 -81.54
N ASP A 76 -21.01 29.38 -80.95
CA ASP A 76 -22.03 28.51 -81.51
C ASP A 76 -23.38 29.22 -81.70
N LYS A 77 -24.30 28.56 -82.41
CA LYS A 77 -25.63 29.10 -82.76
C LYS A 77 -26.53 29.37 -81.54
N ASN A 78 -26.20 28.81 -80.39
CA ASN A 78 -27.00 28.91 -79.17
C ASN A 78 -26.41 29.89 -78.14
N GLY A 79 -25.23 30.47 -78.42
CA GLY A 79 -24.63 31.54 -77.62
C GLY A 79 -24.33 31.16 -76.18
N LEU A 80 -24.06 29.88 -75.87
CA LEU A 80 -23.79 29.46 -74.49
C LEU A 80 -22.51 30.07 -73.90
N ASP A 81 -21.62 30.56 -74.76
CA ASP A 81 -20.34 31.18 -74.42
C ASP A 81 -20.35 32.72 -74.56
N GLU A 82 -21.51 33.32 -74.85
CA GLU A 82 -21.69 34.77 -74.91
C GLU A 82 -21.30 35.40 -73.55
N GLY A 83 -20.30 36.28 -73.57
CA GLY A 83 -19.73 36.89 -72.36
C GLY A 83 -18.58 36.09 -71.71
N GLY A 84 -18.16 34.96 -72.27
CA GLY A 84 -16.96 34.23 -71.83
C GLY A 84 -15.68 35.00 -72.15
N SER A 85 -14.65 34.94 -71.29
CA SER A 85 -13.38 35.64 -71.55
C SER A 85 -12.36 34.76 -72.28
N LEU A 86 -11.57 35.32 -73.19
CA LEU A 86 -10.39 34.62 -73.75
C LEU A 86 -9.30 34.46 -72.68
N VAL A 87 -8.84 33.23 -72.50
CA VAL A 87 -7.72 32.85 -71.61
C VAL A 87 -6.50 32.49 -72.45
N GLN A 88 -5.29 32.75 -71.94
CA GLN A 88 -4.05 32.43 -72.65
C GLN A 88 -3.67 30.96 -72.44
N GLU A 89 -3.60 30.18 -73.53
CA GLU A 89 -3.44 28.71 -73.50
C GLU A 89 -1.97 28.24 -73.43
N GLU A 90 -1.02 29.15 -73.18
CA GLU A 90 0.43 28.85 -73.18
C GLU A 90 0.91 28.19 -71.87
N ASN A 91 0.06 28.15 -70.84
CA ASN A 91 0.32 27.45 -69.57
C ASN A 91 -0.19 25.99 -69.62
N THR A 92 0.58 25.06 -69.06
CA THR A 92 0.26 23.61 -69.00
C THR A 92 -1.05 23.27 -68.27
N PHE A 93 -1.71 24.26 -67.65
CA PHE A 93 -2.84 24.12 -66.74
C PHE A 93 -3.95 25.15 -67.06
N SER A 94 -5.21 24.68 -67.13
CA SER A 94 -6.38 25.43 -67.63
C SER A 94 -6.88 26.59 -66.75
N GLY A 95 -6.25 26.89 -65.62
CA GLY A 95 -6.52 28.07 -64.79
C GLY A 95 -7.84 28.10 -64.01
N SER A 96 -8.79 27.21 -64.28
CA SER A 96 -10.05 27.07 -63.52
C SER A 96 -10.42 25.61 -63.31
N PHE A 97 -11.16 25.30 -62.25
CA PHE A 97 -11.57 23.92 -61.98
C PHE A 97 -12.48 23.40 -63.09
N VAL A 98 -12.23 22.17 -63.54
CA VAL A 98 -12.93 21.57 -64.69
C VAL A 98 -13.76 20.37 -64.25
N ARG A 99 -14.96 20.22 -64.82
CA ARG A 99 -15.77 19.01 -64.64
C ARG A 99 -14.98 17.73 -64.91
N GLY A 100 -15.05 16.77 -63.99
CA GLY A 100 -14.46 15.45 -64.11
C GLY A 100 -13.02 15.34 -63.60
N GLU A 101 -12.39 16.44 -63.17
CA GLU A 101 -11.05 16.37 -62.58
C GLU A 101 -11.06 15.96 -61.10
N ILE A 102 -9.91 15.50 -60.58
CA ILE A 102 -9.73 15.17 -59.16
C ILE A 102 -9.17 16.39 -58.42
N ILE A 103 -9.83 16.78 -57.33
CA ILE A 103 -9.31 17.76 -56.38
C ILE A 103 -8.69 17.07 -55.16
N THR A 104 -7.60 17.63 -54.64
CA THR A 104 -6.90 17.13 -53.44
C THR A 104 -6.78 18.22 -52.38
N GLY A 105 -7.19 17.92 -51.14
CA GLY A 105 -7.05 18.83 -49.99
C GLY A 105 -5.66 18.74 -49.35
N ALA A 106 -5.02 19.87 -49.11
CA ALA A 106 -3.65 19.94 -48.60
C ALA A 106 -3.50 19.46 -47.14
N THR A 107 -4.49 19.70 -46.28
CA THR A 107 -4.43 19.38 -44.83
C THR A 107 -5.21 18.13 -44.47
N SER A 108 -6.27 17.81 -45.22
CA SER A 108 -7.08 16.61 -45.05
C SER A 108 -6.54 15.41 -45.84
N GLY A 109 -5.79 15.63 -46.92
CA GLY A 109 -5.40 14.57 -47.88
C GLY A 109 -6.59 13.99 -48.65
N ALA A 110 -7.77 14.61 -48.56
CA ALA A 110 -8.99 14.15 -49.20
C ALA A 110 -8.92 14.33 -50.72
N THR A 111 -9.27 13.30 -51.49
CA THR A 111 -9.34 13.36 -52.96
C THR A 111 -10.76 13.15 -53.45
N SER A 112 -11.31 13.98 -54.35
CA SER A 112 -12.68 13.81 -54.87
C SER A 112 -12.81 14.30 -56.31
N THR A 113 -13.71 13.73 -57.11
CA THR A 113 -13.92 14.13 -58.51
C THR A 113 -14.98 15.23 -58.61
N ILE A 114 -14.74 16.26 -59.41
CA ILE A 114 -15.71 17.33 -59.68
C ILE A 114 -16.81 16.78 -60.60
N LEU A 115 -18.07 16.80 -60.14
CA LEU A 115 -19.25 16.40 -60.93
C LEU A 115 -19.86 17.57 -61.70
N SER A 116 -19.81 18.76 -61.11
CA SER A 116 -20.26 20.02 -61.69
C SER A 116 -19.62 21.20 -60.96
N GLU A 117 -19.38 22.28 -61.71
CA GLU A 117 -18.73 23.49 -61.27
C GLU A 117 -19.67 24.69 -61.46
N ASP A 118 -19.80 25.50 -60.41
CA ASP A 118 -20.53 26.78 -60.40
C ASP A 118 -19.60 27.83 -59.80
N ILE A 119 -18.48 28.07 -60.50
CA ILE A 119 -17.40 28.92 -59.99
C ILE A 119 -17.72 30.41 -60.20
N ILE A 120 -18.32 30.72 -61.35
CA ILE A 120 -18.54 32.09 -61.84
C ILE A 120 -19.65 32.79 -61.04
N THR A 121 -20.75 32.10 -60.76
CA THR A 121 -21.94 32.71 -60.15
C THR A 121 -21.96 32.56 -58.64
N ASN A 122 -21.57 31.39 -58.10
CA ASN A 122 -21.69 31.13 -56.66
C ASN A 122 -20.43 30.59 -55.98
N SER A 123 -19.32 30.43 -56.71
CA SER A 123 -18.05 29.86 -56.22
C SER A 123 -18.24 28.50 -55.52
N ARG A 124 -18.95 27.56 -56.17
CA ARG A 124 -19.26 26.23 -55.64
C ARG A 124 -18.75 25.12 -56.55
N LEU A 125 -18.38 24.00 -55.94
CA LEU A 125 -18.10 22.74 -56.61
C LEU A 125 -19.01 21.64 -56.06
N PHE A 126 -19.58 20.84 -56.94
CA PHE A 126 -20.26 19.60 -56.59
C PHE A 126 -19.32 18.43 -56.83
N ILE A 127 -19.06 17.62 -55.81
CA ILE A 127 -18.05 16.57 -55.83
C ILE A 127 -18.66 15.17 -55.67
N SER A 128 -17.94 14.16 -56.15
CA SER A 128 -18.40 12.79 -56.29
C SER A 128 -18.52 11.99 -55.00
N SER A 129 -17.92 12.45 -53.91
CA SER A 129 -17.75 11.67 -52.68
C SER A 129 -17.53 12.57 -51.47
N ASN A 130 -18.05 12.12 -50.32
CA ASN A 130 -17.85 12.79 -49.04
C ASN A 130 -16.50 12.42 -48.42
N ASN A 131 -15.48 13.24 -48.68
CA ASN A 131 -14.10 12.94 -48.27
C ASN A 131 -13.57 13.80 -47.12
N ALA A 132 -14.46 14.39 -46.30
CA ALA A 132 -14.09 15.13 -45.08
C ALA A 132 -13.05 16.26 -45.32
N PHE A 133 -13.29 17.08 -46.34
CA PHE A 133 -12.54 18.31 -46.54
C PHE A 133 -12.69 19.24 -45.32
N LYS A 134 -11.61 19.91 -44.92
CA LYS A 134 -11.55 20.82 -43.78
C LYS A 134 -11.82 22.26 -44.23
N THR A 135 -12.69 22.97 -43.52
CA THR A 135 -12.88 24.41 -43.74
C THR A 135 -11.55 25.16 -43.52
N GLY A 136 -11.19 26.06 -44.45
CA GLY A 136 -9.94 26.81 -44.46
C GLY A 136 -8.77 26.11 -45.17
N GLU A 137 -8.93 24.87 -45.63
CA GLU A 137 -7.86 24.18 -46.36
C GLU A 137 -7.79 24.55 -47.85
N ILE A 138 -6.61 24.41 -48.45
CA ILE A 138 -6.41 24.62 -49.88
C ILE A 138 -6.72 23.31 -50.62
N VAL A 139 -7.62 23.38 -51.59
CA VAL A 139 -7.89 22.30 -52.55
C VAL A 139 -7.21 22.59 -53.88
N THR A 140 -6.56 21.59 -54.45
CA THR A 140 -5.81 21.69 -55.72
C THR A 140 -6.37 20.73 -56.75
N GLY A 141 -6.70 21.22 -57.95
CA GLY A 141 -7.13 20.41 -59.10
C GLY A 141 -5.96 19.71 -59.80
N ALA A 142 -6.09 18.40 -60.05
CA ALA A 142 -5.04 17.59 -60.64
C ALA A 142 -4.74 17.92 -62.12
N ASN A 143 -5.76 18.31 -62.88
CA ASN A 143 -5.64 18.61 -64.31
C ASN A 143 -5.58 20.12 -64.57
N SER A 144 -6.32 20.91 -63.79
CA SER A 144 -6.39 22.36 -63.94
C SER A 144 -5.31 23.13 -63.19
N GLY A 145 -4.63 22.50 -62.23
CA GLY A 145 -3.70 23.19 -61.31
C GLY A 145 -4.38 24.26 -60.43
N ALA A 146 -5.69 24.45 -60.54
CA ALA A 146 -6.41 25.50 -59.84
C ALA A 146 -6.39 25.24 -58.34
N THR A 147 -6.09 26.28 -57.57
CA THR A 147 -6.17 26.22 -56.10
C THR A 147 -7.29 27.13 -55.59
N ALA A 148 -7.98 26.69 -54.55
CA ALA A 148 -8.96 27.49 -53.83
C ALA A 148 -9.00 27.11 -52.36
N THR A 149 -9.40 28.04 -51.51
CA THR A 149 -9.63 27.78 -50.08
C THR A 149 -11.06 27.29 -49.88
N VAL A 150 -11.24 26.23 -49.09
CA VAL A 150 -12.58 25.73 -48.74
C VAL A 150 -13.23 26.67 -47.74
N LYS A 151 -14.25 27.43 -48.17
CA LYS A 151 -15.03 28.31 -47.30
C LYS A 151 -16.03 27.54 -46.45
N LYS A 152 -16.70 26.57 -47.06
CA LYS A 152 -17.69 25.74 -46.38
C LYS A 152 -17.81 24.41 -47.09
N TYR A 153 -17.82 23.33 -46.32
CA TYR A 153 -18.03 22.00 -46.82
C TYR A 153 -19.39 21.46 -46.39
N ARG A 154 -20.26 21.15 -47.35
CA ARG A 154 -21.55 20.50 -47.13
C ARG A 154 -21.50 19.09 -47.67
N ALA A 155 -21.35 18.14 -46.76
CA ALA A 155 -21.45 16.74 -47.08
C ALA A 155 -22.83 16.36 -47.63
N ASN A 156 -22.84 15.30 -48.45
CA ASN A 156 -24.03 14.74 -49.06
C ASN A 156 -25.10 14.40 -47.98
N PRO A 157 -26.34 14.91 -48.11
CA PRO A 157 -27.43 14.64 -47.15
C PRO A 157 -27.73 13.14 -46.95
N VAL A 158 -27.69 12.34 -48.01
CA VAL A 158 -27.97 10.89 -47.99
C VAL A 158 -26.90 10.15 -47.20
N GLU A 159 -25.61 10.45 -47.44
CA GLU A 159 -24.51 9.83 -46.69
C GLU A 159 -24.46 10.31 -45.24
N ASN A 160 -24.76 11.58 -44.96
CA ASN A 160 -24.81 12.10 -43.59
C ASN A 160 -25.88 11.41 -42.75
N ILE A 161 -27.06 11.13 -43.32
CA ILE A 161 -28.11 10.37 -42.62
C ILE A 161 -27.63 8.94 -42.33
N GLN A 162 -26.95 8.29 -43.27
CA GLN A 162 -26.40 6.94 -43.06
C GLN A 162 -25.28 6.91 -42.00
N GLN A 163 -24.46 7.96 -41.94
CA GLN A 163 -23.31 8.06 -41.03
C GLN A 163 -23.63 8.80 -39.73
N LEU A 164 -24.90 9.13 -39.46
CA LEU A 164 -25.30 9.93 -38.29
C LEU A 164 -24.81 9.34 -36.97
N LEU A 165 -24.90 8.01 -36.81
CA LEU A 165 -24.40 7.31 -35.62
C LEU A 165 -22.87 7.32 -35.52
N ASN A 166 -22.15 7.48 -36.63
CA ASN A 166 -20.69 7.61 -36.60
C ASN A 166 -20.27 9.03 -36.21
N TYR A 167 -21.07 10.04 -36.54
CA TYR A 167 -20.78 11.43 -36.20
C TYR A 167 -21.08 11.81 -34.75
N SER A 168 -21.73 10.94 -33.97
CA SER A 168 -21.84 11.12 -32.52
C SER A 168 -20.51 10.95 -31.79
N ASP A 169 -19.53 10.28 -32.39
CA ASP A 169 -18.18 10.16 -31.84
C ASP A 169 -17.32 11.36 -32.26
N PRO A 170 -16.77 12.15 -31.30
CA PRO A 170 -15.86 13.25 -31.59
C PRO A 170 -14.65 12.87 -32.43
N ASP A 171 -14.23 11.60 -32.47
CA ASP A 171 -13.07 11.17 -33.27
C ASP A 171 -13.39 11.12 -34.77
N HIS A 172 -14.66 10.92 -35.13
CA HIS A 172 -15.12 10.67 -36.50
C HIS A 172 -16.04 11.77 -37.07
N THR A 173 -16.37 12.77 -36.25
CA THR A 173 -17.24 13.88 -36.66
C THR A 173 -16.54 14.86 -37.62
N ILE A 174 -17.32 15.48 -38.51
CA ILE A 174 -16.84 16.53 -39.41
C ILE A 174 -16.50 17.81 -38.61
N SER A 175 -15.58 18.63 -39.15
CA SER A 175 -15.08 19.83 -38.46
C SER A 175 -16.18 20.77 -37.97
N ASP A 176 -17.21 20.97 -38.79
CA ASP A 176 -18.29 21.91 -38.48
C ASP A 176 -19.14 21.43 -37.29
N PHE A 177 -19.40 20.12 -37.18
CA PHE A 177 -20.07 19.56 -36.00
C PHE A 177 -19.17 19.57 -34.77
N LEU A 178 -17.85 19.35 -34.93
CA LEU A 178 -16.91 19.43 -33.80
C LEU A 178 -16.91 20.83 -33.17
N SER A 179 -16.96 21.89 -33.98
CA SER A 179 -17.07 23.27 -33.49
C SER A 179 -18.35 23.50 -32.69
N GLN A 180 -19.49 22.97 -33.15
CA GLN A 180 -20.75 23.05 -32.41
C GLN A 180 -20.71 22.24 -31.10
N MET A 181 -20.12 21.04 -31.13
CA MET A 181 -19.89 20.23 -29.93
C MET A 181 -19.00 20.97 -28.92
N LYS A 182 -17.98 21.71 -29.39
CA LYS A 182 -17.14 22.54 -28.52
C LYS A 182 -17.97 23.65 -27.86
N GLU A 183 -18.78 24.38 -28.60
CA GLU A 183 -19.61 25.45 -28.04
C GLU A 183 -20.57 24.93 -26.97
N GLU A 184 -21.14 23.74 -27.18
CA GLU A 184 -22.08 23.14 -26.23
C GLU A 184 -21.37 22.52 -25.00
N PHE A 185 -20.32 21.72 -25.21
CA PHE A 185 -19.68 20.96 -24.12
C PHE A 185 -18.56 21.70 -23.40
N LEU A 186 -18.00 22.77 -23.97
CA LEU A 186 -16.89 23.54 -23.39
C LEU A 186 -17.29 24.99 -23.06
N ASN A 187 -18.58 25.27 -22.88
CA ASN A 187 -19.11 26.61 -22.62
C ASN A 187 -18.45 27.36 -21.44
N THR A 188 -17.91 26.62 -20.46
CA THR A 188 -17.23 27.20 -19.29
C THR A 188 -15.75 27.44 -19.49
N ILE A 189 -15.12 26.83 -20.51
CA ILE A 189 -13.68 26.96 -20.78
C ILE A 189 -13.46 28.05 -21.85
N PRO A 190 -12.49 28.97 -21.66
CA PRO A 190 -12.13 29.94 -22.68
C PRO A 190 -11.77 29.30 -24.04
N THR A 191 -12.07 29.99 -25.13
CA THR A 191 -11.80 29.51 -26.49
C THR A 191 -10.32 29.50 -26.84
N ASN A 192 -9.53 30.35 -26.17
CA ASN A 192 -8.08 30.46 -26.32
C ASN A 192 -7.41 29.39 -25.44
N MET A 193 -7.23 28.20 -26.01
CA MET A 193 -6.51 27.08 -25.41
C MET A 193 -5.09 27.01 -25.99
N ASP A 194 -4.19 26.29 -25.33
CA ASP A 194 -2.85 26.05 -25.86
C ASP A 194 -2.91 25.23 -27.17
N ALA A 195 -2.01 25.54 -28.11
CA ALA A 195 -1.98 24.92 -29.44
C ALA A 195 -1.61 23.42 -29.41
N SER A 196 -1.01 22.92 -28.33
CA SER A 196 -0.64 21.51 -28.16
C SER A 196 -1.81 20.61 -27.77
N ILE A 197 -2.98 21.18 -27.42
CA ILE A 197 -4.14 20.42 -26.95
C ILE A 197 -4.94 19.85 -28.12
N ASP A 198 -5.10 18.52 -28.12
CA ASP A 198 -6.01 17.82 -29.01
C ASP A 198 -7.47 18.09 -28.61
N GLN A 199 -8.15 18.91 -29.42
CA GLN A 199 -9.52 19.32 -29.20
C GLN A 199 -10.50 18.14 -29.14
N ARG A 200 -10.27 17.06 -29.90
CA ARG A 200 -11.18 15.89 -29.92
C ARG A 200 -11.07 15.12 -28.62
N LYS A 201 -9.84 14.90 -28.13
CA LYS A 201 -9.59 14.25 -26.83
C LYS A 201 -10.14 15.08 -25.67
N LEU A 202 -10.04 16.41 -25.73
CA LEU A 202 -10.58 17.29 -24.70
C LEU A 202 -12.11 17.16 -24.62
N VAL A 203 -12.82 17.29 -25.75
CA VAL A 203 -14.29 17.15 -25.79
C VAL A 203 -14.73 15.77 -25.28
N LYS A 204 -14.00 14.70 -25.62
CA LYS A 204 -14.30 13.34 -25.17
C LYS A 204 -14.19 13.17 -23.65
N ASN A 205 -13.22 13.84 -23.01
CA ASN A 205 -12.90 13.67 -21.59
C ASN A 205 -13.37 14.81 -20.68
N ILE A 206 -14.01 15.84 -21.22
CA ILE A 206 -14.41 17.04 -20.47
C ILE A 206 -15.35 16.73 -19.29
N LYS A 207 -16.19 15.69 -19.43
CA LYS A 207 -17.07 15.21 -18.37
C LYS A 207 -16.32 14.85 -17.09
N SER A 208 -15.12 14.28 -17.21
CA SER A 208 -14.28 13.93 -16.06
C SER A 208 -13.80 15.18 -15.33
N LEU A 209 -13.47 16.25 -16.06
CA LEU A 209 -13.10 17.54 -15.47
C LEU A 209 -14.28 18.16 -14.71
N TYR A 210 -15.48 18.19 -15.32
CA TYR A 210 -16.68 18.72 -14.67
C TYR A 210 -17.12 17.92 -13.44
N ARG A 211 -16.92 16.60 -13.44
CA ARG A 211 -17.13 15.75 -12.25
C ARG A 211 -16.13 15.99 -11.14
N ALA A 212 -14.89 16.33 -11.49
CA ALA A 212 -13.81 16.61 -10.54
C ALA A 212 -13.78 18.07 -10.06
N LYS A 213 -14.77 18.89 -10.43
CA LYS A 213 -14.85 20.31 -10.06
C LYS A 213 -14.66 20.50 -8.54
N GLY A 214 -13.83 21.48 -8.16
CA GLY A 214 -13.47 21.74 -6.77
C GLY A 214 -12.30 20.92 -6.22
N THR A 215 -11.84 19.88 -6.92
CA THR A 215 -10.66 19.10 -6.48
C THR A 215 -9.34 19.74 -6.92
N ALA A 216 -8.24 19.39 -6.26
CA ALA A 216 -6.91 19.84 -6.64
C ALA A 216 -6.54 19.45 -8.09
N LYS A 217 -6.91 18.23 -8.50
CA LYS A 217 -6.67 17.70 -9.84
C LYS A 217 -7.40 18.48 -10.93
N ALA A 218 -8.61 18.97 -10.66
CA ALA A 218 -9.36 19.75 -11.64
C ALA A 218 -8.71 21.11 -11.93
N ASN A 219 -8.16 21.77 -10.91
CA ASN A 219 -7.43 23.02 -11.11
C ASN A 219 -6.13 22.76 -11.88
N GLN A 220 -5.37 21.71 -11.54
CA GLN A 220 -4.18 21.30 -12.31
C GLN A 220 -4.50 21.05 -13.78
N ALA A 221 -5.56 20.29 -14.06
CA ALA A 221 -6.01 20.04 -15.43
C ALA A 221 -6.42 21.34 -16.15
N PHE A 222 -7.10 22.26 -15.46
CA PHE A 222 -7.50 23.55 -16.02
C PHE A 222 -6.29 24.39 -16.44
N PHE A 223 -5.26 24.53 -15.60
CA PHE A 223 -4.04 25.28 -15.95
C PHE A 223 -3.23 24.60 -17.06
N LYS A 224 -3.22 23.26 -17.12
CA LYS A 224 -2.62 22.52 -18.24
C LYS A 224 -3.34 22.77 -19.57
N ILE A 225 -4.67 22.82 -19.59
CA ILE A 225 -5.46 23.04 -20.81
C ILE A 225 -5.28 24.46 -21.36
N LEU A 226 -5.24 25.47 -20.49
CA LEU A 226 -5.17 26.87 -20.92
C LEU A 226 -3.73 27.34 -21.20
N PHE A 227 -2.78 26.98 -20.33
CA PHE A 227 -1.46 27.59 -20.31
C PHE A 227 -0.32 26.58 -20.39
N ASN A 228 -0.62 25.27 -20.38
CA ASN A 228 0.38 24.21 -20.28
C ASN A 228 1.32 24.39 -19.05
N GLU A 229 0.76 24.87 -17.94
CA GLU A 229 1.47 25.13 -16.68
C GLU A 229 0.95 24.21 -15.57
N ASP A 230 1.84 23.83 -14.64
CA ASP A 230 1.47 23.12 -13.42
C ASP A 230 0.98 24.11 -12.34
N SER A 231 -0.12 23.79 -11.68
CA SER A 231 -0.65 24.57 -10.55
C SER A 231 -0.59 23.77 -9.25
N VAL A 232 -0.17 24.41 -8.16
CA VAL A 232 -0.24 23.81 -6.81
C VAL A 232 -1.38 24.45 -6.05
N ILE A 233 -2.18 23.64 -5.36
CA ILE A 233 -3.21 24.16 -4.44
C ILE A 233 -2.70 24.03 -3.02
N TYR A 234 -2.84 25.13 -2.30
CA TYR A 234 -2.58 25.21 -0.87
C TYR A 234 -3.86 25.57 -0.14
N THR A 235 -4.17 24.86 0.92
CA THR A 235 -5.36 25.03 1.75
C THR A 235 -4.94 25.66 3.08
N PRO A 236 -5.28 26.94 3.34
CA PRO A 236 -4.97 27.60 4.61
C PRO A 236 -5.48 26.83 5.85
N THR A 237 -6.49 25.98 5.66
CA THR A 237 -7.04 25.05 6.64
C THR A 237 -6.01 24.13 7.31
N ASP A 238 -4.90 23.83 6.63
CA ASP A 238 -3.84 22.97 7.15
C ASP A 238 -2.98 23.67 8.22
N ASP A 239 -2.87 24.99 8.15
CA ASP A 239 -2.02 25.81 9.04
C ASP A 239 -2.83 26.54 10.13
N MET A 240 -4.11 26.22 10.29
CA MET A 240 -4.95 26.85 11.31
C MET A 240 -4.67 26.30 12.71
N LEU A 241 -4.57 27.21 13.69
CA LEU A 241 -4.40 26.85 15.10
C LEU A 241 -5.61 26.07 15.61
N ARG A 242 -5.35 24.91 16.20
CA ARG A 242 -6.35 24.06 16.86
C ARG A 242 -6.45 24.47 18.33
N VAL A 243 -7.66 24.68 18.83
CA VAL A 243 -7.91 25.09 20.23
C VAL A 243 -8.56 23.96 21.03
N SER A 244 -8.11 23.81 22.28
CA SER A 244 -8.62 22.80 23.23
C SER A 244 -9.43 23.45 24.36
N ASP A 245 -10.61 22.89 24.65
CA ASP A 245 -11.45 23.17 25.84
C ASP A 245 -11.95 21.83 26.45
N GLY A 246 -11.09 20.81 26.44
CA GLY A 246 -11.47 19.46 26.87
C GLY A 246 -11.77 19.40 28.37
N LYS A 247 -13.01 19.01 28.71
CA LYS A 247 -13.44 18.84 30.09
C LYS A 247 -13.11 17.43 30.57
N TRP A 248 -12.06 17.33 31.38
CA TRP A 248 -11.63 16.11 32.06
C TRP A 248 -12.46 15.89 33.32
N ASN A 249 -13.06 14.71 33.47
CA ASN A 249 -13.85 14.36 34.64
C ASN A 249 -13.31 13.11 35.31
N THR A 250 -12.99 13.24 36.60
CA THR A 250 -12.70 12.15 37.52
C THR A 250 -13.84 12.04 38.51
N GLN A 251 -14.23 10.81 38.84
CA GLN A 251 -15.25 10.56 39.87
C GLN A 251 -14.59 9.83 41.04
N THR A 252 -14.83 10.32 42.25
CA THR A 252 -14.34 9.72 43.50
C THR A 252 -15.49 9.03 44.21
N PHE A 253 -15.32 7.78 44.63
CA PHE A 253 -16.39 6.99 45.24
C PHE A 253 -15.89 6.09 46.39
N LEU A 254 -16.85 5.63 47.20
CA LEU A 254 -16.69 4.65 48.27
C LEU A 254 -17.52 3.41 47.94
N ARG A 255 -16.99 2.21 48.18
CA ARG A 255 -17.78 0.97 48.14
C ARG A 255 -18.21 0.59 49.55
N CYS A 256 -19.50 0.30 49.71
CA CYS A 256 -20.10 -0.04 50.98
C CYS A 256 -21.07 -1.23 50.85
N THR A 257 -21.30 -1.91 51.97
CA THR A 257 -22.35 -2.93 52.10
C THR A 257 -23.33 -2.53 53.20
N GLN A 258 -24.53 -3.13 53.17
CA GLN A 258 -25.50 -3.02 54.25
C GLN A 258 -25.73 -4.39 54.88
N THR A 259 -25.63 -4.45 56.22
CA THR A 259 -26.14 -5.57 57.01
C THR A 259 -27.66 -5.63 56.97
N THR A 260 -28.26 -6.75 57.34
CA THR A 260 -29.73 -6.92 57.39
C THR A 260 -30.42 -5.82 58.21
N ALA A 261 -29.81 -5.38 59.32
CA ALA A 261 -30.34 -4.30 60.14
C ALA A 261 -30.23 -2.92 59.49
N GLN A 262 -29.21 -2.70 58.65
CA GLN A 262 -28.98 -1.44 57.92
C GLN A 262 -29.86 -1.33 56.66
N SER A 263 -30.13 -2.46 55.99
CA SER A 263 -30.93 -2.52 54.75
C SER A 263 -32.41 -2.12 54.91
N VAL A 264 -32.84 -1.77 56.12
CA VAL A 264 -34.17 -1.22 56.39
C VAL A 264 -34.32 0.19 55.79
N ASN A 265 -33.23 0.97 55.74
CA ASN A 265 -33.23 2.33 55.21
C ASN A 265 -32.46 2.37 53.88
N ASP A 266 -33.05 2.99 52.85
CA ASP A 266 -32.48 3.01 51.51
C ASP A 266 -31.30 4.00 51.42
N PRO A 267 -30.09 3.56 51.00
CA PRO A 267 -28.96 4.44 50.71
C PRO A 267 -29.26 5.62 49.80
N ILE A 268 -30.18 5.50 48.83
CA ILE A 268 -30.46 6.56 47.86
C ILE A 268 -30.93 7.87 48.52
N GLU A 269 -31.46 7.79 49.74
CA GLU A 269 -31.88 8.95 50.54
C GLU A 269 -30.70 9.77 51.08
N LEU A 270 -29.45 9.33 50.90
CA LEU A 270 -28.26 10.09 51.29
C LEU A 270 -27.79 11.06 50.21
N VAL A 271 -28.37 11.07 49.02
CA VAL A 271 -27.95 11.99 47.94
C VAL A 271 -28.15 13.45 48.37
N GLY A 272 -27.06 14.23 48.29
CA GLY A 272 -27.00 15.63 48.74
C GLY A 272 -26.76 15.82 50.24
N GLN A 273 -26.62 14.75 51.02
CA GLN A 273 -26.40 14.78 52.47
C GLN A 273 -24.93 14.57 52.82
N THR A 274 -24.52 14.99 54.02
CA THR A 274 -23.20 14.69 54.56
C THR A 274 -23.21 13.32 55.22
N ILE A 275 -22.27 12.46 54.81
CA ILE A 275 -21.98 11.21 55.50
C ILE A 275 -20.81 11.40 56.46
N THR A 276 -20.88 10.74 57.62
CA THR A 276 -19.88 10.81 58.69
C THR A 276 -19.49 9.40 59.14
N GLN A 277 -18.19 9.14 59.16
CA GLN A 277 -17.54 8.08 59.94
C GLN A 277 -17.15 8.67 61.30
N ALA A 278 -17.59 8.04 62.38
CA ALA A 278 -17.23 8.49 63.72
C ALA A 278 -15.77 8.16 64.06
N ASN A 279 -15.12 9.04 64.83
CA ASN A 279 -13.83 8.73 65.45
C ASN A 279 -13.97 7.56 66.43
N ASN A 280 -13.02 6.63 66.41
CA ASN A 280 -12.96 5.53 67.37
C ASN A 280 -11.79 5.76 68.35
N PRO A 281 -12.04 6.24 69.59
CA PRO A 281 -10.98 6.54 70.54
C PRO A 281 -10.10 5.35 70.94
N SER A 282 -10.53 4.13 70.65
CA SER A 282 -9.80 2.89 70.94
C SER A 282 -8.93 2.40 69.77
N ASN A 283 -9.07 2.99 68.57
CA ASN A 283 -8.27 2.67 67.40
C ASN A 283 -7.70 3.96 66.78
N ALA A 284 -6.42 4.22 66.99
CA ALA A 284 -5.74 5.42 66.49
C ALA A 284 -5.77 5.56 64.95
N SER A 285 -6.09 4.50 64.21
CA SER A 285 -6.18 4.52 62.74
C SER A 285 -7.56 4.98 62.23
N VAL A 286 -8.56 5.07 63.12
CA VAL A 286 -9.94 5.44 62.76
C VAL A 286 -10.26 6.81 63.33
N SER A 287 -10.07 7.83 62.50
CA SER A 287 -10.43 9.22 62.80
C SER A 287 -11.80 9.58 62.26
N GLU A 288 -12.33 10.74 62.67
CA GLU A 288 -13.54 11.31 62.08
C GLU A 288 -13.30 11.60 60.60
N ALA A 289 -14.21 11.13 59.74
CA ALA A 289 -14.18 11.41 58.31
C ALA A 289 -15.57 11.83 57.82
N THR A 290 -15.64 12.84 56.97
CA THR A 290 -16.90 13.34 56.41
C THR A 290 -16.78 13.61 54.92
N ALA A 291 -17.88 13.45 54.18
CA ALA A 291 -17.96 13.82 52.76
C ALA A 291 -19.41 14.13 52.37
N ILE A 292 -19.61 14.96 51.35
CA ILE A 292 -20.93 15.18 50.75
C ILE A 292 -21.15 14.16 49.62
N VAL A 293 -22.31 13.52 49.64
CA VAL A 293 -22.72 12.53 48.63
C VAL A 293 -23.28 13.24 47.41
N GLU A 294 -22.68 13.01 46.25
CA GLU A 294 -23.17 13.52 44.97
C GLU A 294 -24.20 12.58 44.33
N ASN A 295 -23.94 11.28 44.39
CA ASN A 295 -24.82 10.26 43.80
C ASN A 295 -24.58 8.88 44.45
N ILE A 296 -25.56 7.99 44.32
CA ILE A 296 -25.46 6.61 44.83
C ILE A 296 -25.87 5.62 43.74
N LEU A 297 -25.00 4.64 43.51
CA LEU A 297 -25.27 3.50 42.63
C LEU A 297 -25.37 2.23 43.47
N LYS A 298 -26.26 1.32 43.06
CA LYS A 298 -26.51 0.06 43.76
C LYS A 298 -26.36 -1.09 42.75
N PHE A 299 -25.50 -2.03 43.08
CA PHE A 299 -25.23 -3.23 42.30
C PHE A 299 -25.61 -4.46 43.11
N GLN A 300 -26.02 -5.54 42.43
CA GLN A 300 -26.30 -6.82 43.06
C GLN A 300 -25.28 -7.82 42.52
N GLU A 301 -24.38 -8.32 43.38
CA GLU A 301 -23.44 -9.37 43.05
C GLU A 301 -23.85 -10.62 43.84
N GLY A 302 -24.52 -11.56 43.16
CA GLY A 302 -25.09 -12.75 43.80
C GLY A 302 -26.15 -12.41 44.85
N THR A 303 -25.82 -12.63 46.13
CA THR A 303 -26.71 -12.34 47.28
C THR A 303 -26.34 -11.07 48.05
N THR A 304 -25.23 -10.42 47.69
CA THR A 304 -24.72 -9.23 48.40
C THR A 304 -25.03 -7.98 47.58
N GLN A 305 -25.64 -6.99 48.22
CA GLN A 305 -25.87 -5.68 47.63
C GLN A 305 -24.64 -4.79 47.84
N ILE A 306 -24.03 -4.36 46.74
CA ILE A 306 -22.93 -3.41 46.75
C ILE A 306 -23.51 -2.01 46.54
N VAL A 307 -23.15 -1.09 47.41
CA VAL A 307 -23.54 0.32 47.32
C VAL A 307 -22.29 1.13 47.01
N GLU A 308 -22.29 1.84 45.88
CA GLU A 308 -21.26 2.79 45.51
C GLU A 308 -21.75 4.20 45.81
N ILE A 309 -21.05 4.89 46.70
CA ILE A 309 -21.34 6.27 47.08
C ILE A 309 -20.34 7.16 46.35
N ILE A 310 -20.81 7.91 45.36
CA ILE A 310 -20.02 8.94 44.68
C ILE A 310 -19.98 10.16 45.59
N ILE A 311 -18.78 10.58 45.97
CA ILE A 311 -18.54 11.66 46.92
C ILE A 311 -17.79 12.80 46.25
N ASN A 312 -18.05 14.03 46.71
CA ASN A 312 -17.31 15.18 46.26
C ASN A 312 -15.96 15.26 46.99
N GLU A 313 -14.87 15.16 46.23
CA GLU A 313 -13.50 15.16 46.75
C GLU A 313 -13.16 16.45 47.51
N ASP A 314 -13.60 17.62 47.03
CA ASP A 314 -13.35 18.92 47.66
C ASP A 314 -14.02 19.07 49.04
N THR A 315 -15.07 18.29 49.28
CA THR A 315 -15.82 18.30 50.55
C THR A 315 -15.37 17.19 51.51
N THR A 316 -14.49 16.30 51.05
CA THR A 316 -14.05 15.14 51.82
C THR A 316 -13.00 15.58 52.83
N THR A 317 -13.23 15.30 54.12
CA THR A 317 -12.29 15.56 55.21
C THR A 317 -12.06 14.29 56.01
N GLY A 318 -10.80 13.98 56.35
CA GLY A 318 -10.42 12.73 57.00
C GLY A 318 -10.33 11.53 56.04
N THR A 319 -10.14 10.33 56.58
CA THR A 319 -9.95 9.10 55.81
C THR A 319 -10.98 8.05 56.22
N PHE A 320 -11.74 7.52 55.25
CA PHE A 320 -12.65 6.40 55.48
C PHE A 320 -11.87 5.09 55.65
N VAL A 321 -12.23 4.29 56.64
CA VAL A 321 -11.51 3.07 57.02
C VAL A 321 -12.39 1.84 56.76
N ASN A 322 -11.77 0.75 56.31
CA ASN A 322 -12.46 -0.50 56.02
C ASN A 322 -13.16 -1.06 57.27
N GLY A 323 -14.40 -1.55 57.11
CA GLY A 323 -15.20 -2.14 58.18
C GLY A 323 -15.88 -1.14 59.12
N GLU A 324 -15.55 0.15 59.03
CA GLU A 324 -16.20 1.19 59.83
C GLU A 324 -17.56 1.60 59.24
N VAL A 325 -18.45 2.05 60.12
CA VAL A 325 -19.81 2.44 59.74
C VAL A 325 -19.83 3.92 59.39
N VAL A 326 -20.25 4.22 58.16
CA VAL A 326 -20.62 5.57 57.72
C VAL A 326 -22.12 5.77 57.91
N SER A 327 -22.50 6.98 58.31
CA SER A 327 -23.91 7.31 58.54
C SER A 327 -24.24 8.72 58.09
N GLY A 328 -25.47 8.93 57.62
CA GLY A 328 -25.99 10.24 57.24
C GLY A 328 -27.50 10.33 57.47
N VAL A 329 -28.01 11.55 57.57
CA VAL A 329 -29.47 11.81 57.71
C VAL A 329 -30.14 11.66 56.34
N SER A 330 -31.35 11.10 56.32
CA SER A 330 -32.13 10.97 55.08
C SER A 330 -32.58 12.34 54.54
N ASN A 331 -32.51 12.51 53.23
CA ASN A 331 -33.01 13.70 52.53
C ASN A 331 -34.55 13.75 52.41
N VAL A 332 -35.25 12.67 52.74
CA VAL A 332 -36.72 12.58 52.72
C VAL A 332 -37.29 12.70 54.14
N ASN A 333 -36.55 12.26 55.16
CA ASN A 333 -36.99 12.30 56.55
C ASN A 333 -35.83 12.60 57.52
N GLU A 334 -35.90 13.78 58.15
CA GLU A 334 -34.88 14.27 59.08
C GLU A 334 -34.72 13.40 60.35
N ASP A 335 -35.71 12.56 60.69
CA ASP A 335 -35.67 11.65 61.84
C ASP A 335 -35.00 10.30 61.52
N LEU A 336 -34.67 10.03 60.25
CA LEU A 336 -34.06 8.77 59.82
C LEU A 336 -32.56 8.92 59.53
N THR A 337 -31.77 7.98 60.06
CA THR A 337 -30.34 7.86 59.76
C THR A 337 -30.09 6.60 58.95
N VAL A 338 -29.49 6.76 57.77
CA VAL A 338 -29.03 5.64 56.94
C VAL A 338 -27.60 5.29 57.35
N LYS A 339 -27.31 4.00 57.45
CA LYS A 339 -26.00 3.48 57.86
C LYS A 339 -25.48 2.48 56.83
N LEU A 340 -24.20 2.55 56.52
CA LEU A 340 -23.51 1.60 55.65
C LEU A 340 -22.14 1.26 56.22
N THR A 341 -21.61 0.09 55.86
CA THR A 341 -20.27 -0.33 56.25
C THR A 341 -19.32 -0.16 55.08
N VAL A 342 -18.21 0.57 55.28
CA VAL A 342 -17.18 0.80 54.25
C VAL A 342 -16.46 -0.51 53.95
N SER A 343 -16.24 -0.79 52.68
CA SER A 343 -15.44 -1.92 52.20
C SER A 343 -14.29 -1.40 51.33
N GLN A 344 -13.26 -2.25 51.16
CA GLN A 344 -12.15 -1.98 50.26
C GLN A 344 -12.41 -2.59 48.89
N ALA A 345 -12.04 -1.84 47.86
CA ALA A 345 -12.09 -2.28 46.48
C ALA A 345 -10.76 -1.97 45.79
N LEU A 346 -10.57 -2.52 44.59
CA LEU A 346 -9.38 -2.27 43.81
C LEU A 346 -9.29 -0.78 43.48
N SER A 347 -8.15 -0.14 43.71
CA SER A 347 -7.98 1.32 43.57
C SER A 347 -7.16 1.68 42.34
N THR A 348 -6.07 0.96 42.11
CA THR A 348 -5.17 1.22 40.99
C THR A 348 -4.80 -0.08 40.27
N ALA A 349 -4.46 0.04 38.99
CA ALA A 349 -3.84 -0.99 38.19
C ALA A 349 -2.63 -0.37 37.49
N THR A 350 -1.45 -0.95 37.71
CA THR A 350 -0.16 -0.46 37.23
C THR A 350 0.55 -1.56 36.46
N ILE A 351 1.27 -1.17 35.42
CA ILE A 351 2.08 -2.07 34.61
C ILE A 351 3.45 -2.18 35.27
N THR A 352 3.90 -3.41 35.51
CA THR A 352 5.24 -3.71 36.02
C THR A 352 6.17 -4.17 34.89
N ASN A 353 5.66 -5.00 33.99
CA ASN A 353 6.25 -5.29 32.68
C ASN A 353 5.16 -5.08 31.63
N ASP A 354 5.41 -4.26 30.63
CA ASP A 354 4.48 -3.94 29.55
C ASP A 354 4.28 -5.07 28.54
N GLY A 355 5.17 -6.07 28.53
CA GLY A 355 5.10 -7.24 27.64
C GLY A 355 5.11 -6.85 26.15
N SER A 356 5.03 -7.83 25.26
CA SER A 356 4.88 -7.58 23.81
C SER A 356 3.86 -8.51 23.18
N THR A 357 3.45 -8.22 21.94
CA THR A 357 2.50 -9.03 21.15
C THR A 357 1.09 -9.18 21.77
N LEU A 358 0.72 -8.25 22.66
CA LEU A 358 -0.55 -8.28 23.37
C LEU A 358 -1.73 -7.89 22.48
N THR A 359 -2.93 -8.26 22.93
CA THR A 359 -4.18 -7.82 22.30
C THR A 359 -4.96 -6.89 23.23
N VAL A 360 -5.50 -5.80 22.68
CA VAL A 360 -6.40 -4.90 23.43
C VAL A 360 -7.62 -5.66 23.94
N GLY A 361 -7.98 -5.44 25.21
CA GLY A 361 -9.09 -6.13 25.87
C GLY A 361 -8.70 -7.44 26.58
N ASP A 362 -7.43 -7.81 26.59
CA ASP A 362 -6.96 -8.94 27.39
C ASP A 362 -7.19 -8.68 28.88
N GLU A 363 -7.92 -9.59 29.54
CA GLU A 363 -8.33 -9.46 30.93
C GLU A 363 -7.47 -10.31 31.87
N ALA A 364 -7.06 -9.73 32.99
CA ALA A 364 -6.37 -10.44 34.04
C ALA A 364 -7.33 -11.27 34.90
N THR A 365 -6.94 -12.50 35.18
CA THR A 365 -7.52 -13.27 36.28
C THR A 365 -6.97 -12.76 37.60
N LEU A 366 -7.84 -12.29 38.49
CA LEU A 366 -7.46 -11.84 39.82
C LEU A 366 -7.44 -13.02 40.79
N SER A 367 -6.33 -13.18 41.53
CA SER A 367 -6.23 -14.20 42.57
C SER A 367 -5.61 -13.67 43.87
N GLY A 368 -6.11 -14.15 45.01
CA GLY A 368 -5.73 -13.64 46.34
C GLY A 368 -6.62 -12.50 46.82
N GLY A 369 -6.27 -11.85 47.94
CA GLY A 369 -6.98 -10.65 48.42
C GLY A 369 -8.33 -10.88 49.12
N ALA A 370 -8.92 -12.08 49.02
CA ALA A 370 -10.24 -12.46 49.57
C ALA A 370 -11.48 -11.71 49.00
N GLY A 371 -11.28 -10.64 48.23
CA GLY A 371 -12.35 -9.91 47.56
C GLY A 371 -12.87 -10.60 46.29
N SER A 372 -14.00 -10.11 45.79
CA SER A 372 -14.69 -10.61 44.58
C SER A 372 -14.98 -9.47 43.60
N GLY A 373 -15.28 -9.84 42.35
CA GLY A 373 -15.87 -8.95 41.34
C GLY A 373 -14.91 -8.01 40.62
N GLY A 374 -13.63 -7.97 41.01
CA GLY A 374 -12.64 -7.09 40.34
C GLY A 374 -12.31 -7.58 38.93
N ARG A 375 -12.21 -6.65 37.97
CA ARG A 375 -11.86 -6.94 36.58
C ARG A 375 -10.90 -5.88 36.04
N VAL A 376 -9.76 -6.32 35.51
CA VAL A 376 -8.71 -5.45 34.96
C VAL A 376 -8.37 -5.93 33.56
N GLN A 377 -8.28 -5.02 32.60
CA GLN A 377 -7.93 -5.34 31.22
C GLN A 377 -6.88 -4.39 30.64
N VAL A 378 -6.22 -4.85 29.57
CA VAL A 378 -5.38 -4.01 28.70
C VAL A 378 -6.28 -3.01 27.97
N LEU A 379 -6.01 -1.72 28.13
CA LEU A 379 -6.76 -0.64 27.50
C LEU A 379 -6.16 -0.28 26.14
N ASP A 380 -4.88 0.09 26.11
CA ASP A 380 -4.18 0.50 24.91
C ASP A 380 -2.83 -0.23 24.77
N ILE A 381 -2.40 -0.41 23.52
CA ILE A 381 -1.10 -1.00 23.16
C ILE A 381 -0.32 -0.11 22.20
N SER A 382 1.01 -0.24 22.19
CA SER A 382 1.91 0.48 21.30
C SER A 382 1.90 -0.09 19.88
N GLY A 383 2.10 0.79 18.89
CA GLY A 383 2.44 0.41 17.53
C GLY A 383 3.92 0.67 17.24
N ALA A 384 4.63 -0.31 16.68
CA ALA A 384 6.07 -0.21 16.39
C ALA A 384 6.44 -0.80 15.02
N GLY A 385 7.73 -0.91 14.73
CA GLY A 385 8.29 -1.52 13.51
C GLY A 385 8.71 -2.98 13.73
N VAL A 386 8.93 -3.70 12.63
CA VAL A 386 9.54 -5.04 12.64
C VAL A 386 11.05 -4.87 12.83
N THR A 387 11.63 -5.52 13.84
CA THR A 387 13.07 -5.43 14.13
C THR A 387 13.85 -6.61 13.58
N GLU A 388 13.20 -7.76 13.41
CA GLU A 388 13.82 -8.97 12.87
C GLU A 388 12.80 -9.84 12.13
N VAL A 389 13.29 -10.75 11.28
CA VAL A 389 12.49 -11.79 10.66
C VAL A 389 13.13 -13.13 10.97
N ILE A 390 12.42 -13.96 11.73
CA ILE A 390 12.88 -15.27 12.18
C ILE A 390 12.57 -16.31 11.11
N THR A 391 13.56 -17.11 10.73
CA THR A 391 13.35 -18.26 9.84
C THR A 391 12.63 -19.38 10.60
N ASN A 392 11.40 -19.73 10.16
CA ASN A 392 10.60 -20.81 10.75
C ASN A 392 10.88 -22.16 10.06
N ALA A 393 10.98 -22.14 8.73
CA ALA A 393 11.46 -23.25 7.92
C ALA A 393 12.35 -22.67 6.82
N ALA A 394 13.55 -23.23 6.65
CA ALA A 394 14.54 -22.70 5.72
C ALA A 394 14.14 -22.89 4.24
N GLY A 395 13.34 -23.93 3.93
CA GLY A 395 12.93 -24.27 2.56
C GLY A 395 14.11 -24.57 1.65
N THR A 396 13.89 -24.72 0.33
CA THR A 396 14.95 -24.96 -0.67
C THR A 396 14.73 -24.03 -1.87
N GLY A 397 15.77 -23.75 -2.66
CA GLY A 397 15.65 -23.00 -3.92
C GLY A 397 15.63 -21.48 -3.76
N TYR A 398 16.13 -20.95 -2.64
CA TYR A 398 16.24 -19.52 -2.41
C TYR A 398 17.63 -19.01 -2.80
N GLN A 399 17.69 -17.72 -3.14
CA GLN A 399 18.92 -17.02 -3.52
C GLN A 399 19.10 -15.79 -2.63
N GLU A 400 20.36 -15.36 -2.43
CA GLU A 400 20.65 -14.09 -1.78
C GLU A 400 20.00 -12.93 -2.55
N GLY A 401 19.38 -12.00 -1.83
CA GLY A 401 18.62 -10.88 -2.41
C GLY A 401 17.15 -11.19 -2.71
N ASP A 402 16.66 -12.41 -2.47
CA ASP A 402 15.23 -12.72 -2.57
C ASP A 402 14.44 -11.80 -1.61
N THR A 403 13.43 -11.10 -2.15
CA THR A 403 12.67 -10.07 -1.42
C THR A 403 11.65 -10.70 -0.47
N ILE A 404 11.57 -10.15 0.74
CA ILE A 404 10.56 -10.50 1.73
C ILE A 404 9.48 -9.41 1.73
N THR A 405 8.28 -9.82 1.33
CA THR A 405 7.11 -8.94 1.30
C THR A 405 6.26 -9.17 2.54
N PHE A 406 6.07 -8.13 3.33
CA PHE A 406 5.20 -8.15 4.51
C PHE A 406 3.74 -7.95 4.10
N SER A 407 2.81 -8.55 4.85
CA SER A 407 1.37 -8.48 4.59
C SER A 407 0.77 -7.08 4.71
N SER A 408 1.46 -6.18 5.42
CA SER A 408 1.03 -4.82 5.70
C SER A 408 2.23 -3.93 6.02
N GLY A 409 1.99 -2.62 6.06
CA GLY A 409 2.97 -1.59 6.43
C GLY A 409 4.07 -1.38 5.39
N THR A 410 5.22 -0.88 5.84
CA THR A 410 6.34 -0.44 4.98
C THR A 410 7.67 -1.07 5.41
N ALA A 411 7.63 -2.20 6.12
CA ALA A 411 8.82 -2.96 6.41
C ALA A 411 9.38 -3.58 5.12
N GLU A 412 10.70 -3.64 4.99
CA GLU A 412 11.41 -4.18 3.85
C GLU A 412 12.53 -5.09 4.37
N ALA A 413 12.67 -6.27 3.79
CA ALA A 413 13.70 -7.24 4.13
C ALA A 413 14.06 -8.11 2.92
N GLU A 414 15.24 -8.71 2.94
CA GLU A 414 15.76 -9.60 1.89
C GLU A 414 16.47 -10.82 2.50
N VAL A 415 16.52 -11.92 1.74
CA VAL A 415 17.32 -13.10 2.09
C VAL A 415 18.79 -12.70 2.03
N SER A 416 19.50 -12.89 3.14
CA SER A 416 20.89 -12.43 3.27
C SER A 416 21.90 -13.55 3.11
N VAL A 417 21.55 -14.78 3.50
CA VAL A 417 22.47 -15.92 3.43
C VAL A 417 21.69 -17.19 3.08
N VAL A 418 22.26 -17.98 2.18
CA VAL A 418 21.85 -19.34 1.89
C VAL A 418 23.02 -20.29 2.19
N ASN A 419 22.79 -21.34 2.97
CA ASN A 419 23.81 -22.37 3.29
C ASN A 419 25.08 -21.84 4.00
N GLY A 420 24.91 -21.07 5.08
CA GLY A 420 25.97 -20.33 5.79
C GLY A 420 26.74 -21.07 6.89
N GLY A 421 26.80 -22.41 6.89
CA GLY A 421 27.54 -23.16 7.91
C GLY A 421 29.04 -23.30 7.58
N PHE A 422 29.93 -22.86 8.47
CA PHE A 422 31.36 -23.25 8.43
C PHE A 422 31.58 -24.71 8.89
N ALA A 423 30.55 -25.36 9.43
CA ALA A 423 30.54 -26.76 9.87
C ALA A 423 29.40 -27.53 9.18
N PRO A 424 29.53 -28.86 8.98
CA PRO A 424 28.44 -29.69 8.46
C PRO A 424 27.19 -29.55 9.34
N GLU A 425 26.02 -29.35 8.72
CA GLU A 425 24.72 -29.19 9.39
C GLU A 425 24.31 -30.39 10.26
N THR A 426 25.03 -31.51 10.13
CA THR A 426 24.91 -32.73 10.93
C THR A 426 25.86 -32.82 12.13
N GLY A 427 26.65 -31.78 12.42
CA GLY A 427 27.72 -31.84 13.44
C GLY A 427 28.87 -32.76 13.03
N SER A 428 29.81 -33.02 13.97
CA SER A 428 30.83 -34.06 13.77
C SER A 428 30.15 -35.42 13.72
N VAL A 429 30.11 -36.04 12.54
CA VAL A 429 29.59 -37.39 12.33
C VAL A 429 30.63 -38.45 12.71
N ASP A 430 31.25 -38.27 13.89
CA ASP A 430 32.14 -39.27 14.45
C ASP A 430 31.29 -40.47 14.90
N ILE A 431 31.45 -41.58 14.19
CA ILE A 431 30.85 -42.85 14.57
C ILE A 431 31.67 -43.41 15.74
N HIS A 432 31.16 -43.22 16.97
CA HIS A 432 31.68 -43.89 18.15
C HIS A 432 31.07 -45.29 18.28
N VAL A 433 31.89 -46.33 18.15
CA VAL A 433 31.48 -47.71 18.39
C VAL A 433 31.85 -48.09 19.82
N GLU A 434 30.90 -48.00 20.76
CA GLU A 434 31.07 -48.56 22.10
C GLU A 434 30.76 -50.06 22.09
N LEU A 435 31.70 -50.87 22.57
CA LEU A 435 31.39 -52.24 22.97
C LEU A 435 30.76 -52.19 24.36
N GLU A 436 29.49 -52.59 24.48
CA GLU A 436 28.78 -52.63 25.77
C GLU A 436 29.63 -53.31 26.86
N SER A 437 29.65 -52.71 28.05
CA SER A 437 30.28 -53.30 29.23
C SER A 437 29.55 -54.59 29.64
N GLY A 438 30.03 -55.73 29.16
CA GLY A 438 29.47 -57.04 29.51
C GLY A 438 29.67 -58.17 28.49
N THR A 439 30.08 -57.86 27.26
CA THR A 439 30.04 -58.85 26.16
C THR A 439 31.19 -59.87 26.17
N ILE A 440 32.22 -59.70 27.00
CA ILE A 440 33.33 -60.68 27.10
C ILE A 440 33.38 -61.32 28.50
N SER A 441 32.50 -62.29 28.75
CA SER A 441 32.65 -63.22 29.87
C SER A 441 33.24 -64.55 29.38
N GLY A 442 34.57 -64.63 29.29
CA GLY A 442 35.29 -65.87 28.99
C GLY A 442 36.66 -65.61 28.39
N SER A 443 37.64 -66.47 28.72
CA SER A 443 39.03 -66.37 28.26
C SER A 443 39.24 -66.74 26.78
N GLY A 444 38.21 -66.57 25.94
CA GLY A 444 38.30 -66.73 24.49
C GLY A 444 38.38 -65.35 23.86
N SER A 445 39.28 -65.17 22.90
CA SER A 445 39.33 -63.96 22.07
C SER A 445 37.95 -63.71 21.46
N GLY A 446 37.29 -62.63 21.87
CA GLY A 446 36.10 -62.16 21.20
C GLY A 446 36.51 -61.61 19.85
N ASP A 447 36.49 -62.46 18.82
CA ASP A 447 36.62 -62.01 17.44
C ASP A 447 35.42 -61.10 17.13
N LEU A 448 35.71 -59.88 16.67
CA LEU A 448 34.73 -59.01 16.02
C LEU A 448 34.43 -59.61 14.65
N LEU A 449 33.53 -60.59 14.60
CA LEU A 449 32.99 -61.13 13.36
C LEU A 449 32.04 -60.10 12.76
N LEU A 450 32.49 -59.40 11.72
CA LEU A 450 31.61 -58.65 10.83
C LEU A 450 30.73 -59.67 10.10
N GLU A 451 29.56 -59.94 10.65
CA GLU A 451 28.60 -60.88 10.07
C GLU A 451 28.09 -60.39 8.70
N ASP A 452 27.94 -61.34 7.76
CA ASP A 452 27.64 -61.15 6.31
C ASP A 452 26.39 -60.28 6.00
N ALA A 453 25.65 -59.82 7.00
CA ALA A 453 24.40 -59.07 6.85
C ALA A 453 24.57 -57.63 6.32
N VAL A 454 25.80 -57.11 6.23
CA VAL A 454 26.10 -55.75 5.71
C VAL A 454 26.82 -55.79 4.35
N ASP A 455 26.96 -56.97 3.72
CA ASP A 455 27.70 -57.08 2.46
C ASP A 455 26.81 -56.84 1.23
N ASN A 456 26.82 -55.61 0.74
CA ASN A 456 26.40 -55.25 -0.62
C ASN A 456 27.51 -55.56 -1.66
N GLY A 457 28.36 -56.56 -1.40
CA GLY A 457 29.45 -57.00 -2.26
C GLY A 457 30.65 -56.05 -2.28
N ARG A 458 30.80 -55.21 -1.25
CA ARG A 458 31.88 -54.19 -1.14
C ARG A 458 32.69 -54.30 0.16
N GLY A 459 32.39 -55.28 1.03
CA GLY A 459 33.07 -55.47 2.30
C GLY A 459 32.57 -54.51 3.38
N GLY A 460 32.24 -55.03 4.56
CA GLY A 460 31.89 -54.22 5.73
C GLY A 460 33.05 -53.28 6.08
N LYS A 461 32.78 -51.97 6.08
CA LYS A 461 33.79 -50.94 6.34
C LYS A 461 33.55 -50.41 7.75
N PHE A 462 34.56 -50.48 8.62
CA PHE A 462 34.55 -49.84 9.96
C PHE A 462 34.43 -48.31 9.89
N LEU A 463 34.53 -47.75 8.68
CA LEU A 463 34.68 -46.33 8.40
C LEU A 463 33.82 -46.01 7.18
N ASP A 464 32.72 -45.30 7.41
CA ASP A 464 31.89 -44.78 6.33
C ASP A 464 32.67 -43.74 5.51
N SER A 465 32.42 -43.69 4.20
CA SER A 465 32.91 -42.64 3.31
C SER A 465 32.51 -41.22 3.71
N ALA A 466 31.57 -41.06 4.64
CA ALA A 466 31.15 -39.78 5.19
C ALA A 466 32.04 -39.26 6.34
N SER A 467 32.99 -40.05 6.86
CA SER A 467 33.91 -39.59 7.92
C SER A 467 34.91 -38.57 7.36
N GLN A 468 34.86 -37.34 7.88
CA GLN A 468 35.69 -36.22 7.43
C GLN A 468 36.95 -36.12 8.27
N MET A 469 37.99 -36.87 7.92
CA MET A 469 39.29 -36.80 8.60
C MET A 469 40.26 -35.88 7.84
N VAL A 470 40.85 -34.91 8.53
CA VAL A 470 41.90 -34.05 7.97
C VAL A 470 43.27 -34.59 8.39
N ASP A 471 44.00 -35.13 7.41
CA ASP A 471 45.45 -35.35 7.43
C ASP A 471 46.04 -36.19 8.59
N ARG A 472 45.22 -37.02 9.25
CA ARG A 472 45.69 -38.00 10.24
C ARG A 472 45.17 -39.39 9.92
N GLU A 473 46.09 -40.34 9.98
CA GLU A 473 45.91 -41.76 9.72
C GLU A 473 44.88 -42.36 10.70
N ILE A 474 43.88 -43.07 10.19
CA ILE A 474 42.81 -43.68 10.97
C ILE A 474 43.40 -44.71 11.93
N LYS A 475 43.31 -44.47 13.25
CA LYS A 475 43.87 -45.36 14.28
C LYS A 475 42.81 -45.77 15.28
N ILE A 476 42.53 -47.07 15.31
CA ILE A 476 41.55 -47.72 16.19
C ILE A 476 42.10 -47.74 17.63
N GLU A 477 41.35 -47.17 18.58
CA GLU A 477 41.64 -47.25 20.00
C GLU A 477 41.05 -48.55 20.58
N LEU A 478 41.84 -49.27 21.40
CA LEU A 478 41.39 -50.43 22.15
C LEU A 478 41.58 -50.13 23.63
N GLU A 479 40.52 -49.73 24.32
CA GLU A 479 40.57 -49.45 25.75
C GLU A 479 41.04 -50.68 26.53
N GLY A 480 42.11 -50.49 27.31
CA GLY A 480 42.59 -51.49 28.26
C GLY A 480 41.80 -51.41 29.56
N ASN A 481 41.17 -52.52 29.97
CA ASN A 481 40.48 -52.62 31.25
C ASN A 481 41.46 -52.54 32.43
N GLY A 482 41.69 -51.34 32.95
CA GLY A 482 42.08 -51.10 34.34
C GLY A 482 43.26 -51.91 34.89
N GLY A 483 44.35 -52.04 34.12
CA GLY A 483 45.62 -52.58 34.63
C GLY A 483 46.20 -53.81 33.93
N TYR A 484 45.57 -54.32 32.87
CA TYR A 484 46.08 -55.47 32.10
C TYR A 484 46.11 -55.21 30.59
N GLY A 485 47.03 -54.36 30.14
CA GLY A 485 47.39 -54.22 28.72
C GLY A 485 46.32 -53.60 27.81
N THR A 486 46.77 -52.88 26.80
CA THR A 486 45.97 -52.39 25.68
C THR A 486 45.52 -53.58 24.83
N GLY A 487 44.30 -53.58 24.28
CA GLY A 487 43.90 -54.60 23.31
C GLY A 487 44.84 -54.59 22.09
N HIS A 488 45.02 -55.74 21.43
CA HIS A 488 45.85 -55.87 20.24
C HIS A 488 45.03 -56.41 19.06
N ILE A 489 45.22 -55.84 17.87
CA ILE A 489 44.78 -56.45 16.61
C ILE A 489 45.94 -57.30 16.08
N LEU A 490 45.73 -58.61 16.00
CA LEU A 490 46.69 -59.58 15.47
C LEU A 490 46.40 -59.81 13.98
N SER A 491 47.45 -59.88 13.14
CA SER A 491 47.28 -60.29 11.74
C SER A 491 46.96 -61.79 11.65
N GLU A 492 46.08 -62.18 10.72
CA GLU A 492 45.64 -63.59 10.50
C GLU A 492 46.80 -64.57 10.20
N GLU A 493 47.98 -64.08 9.77
CA GLU A 493 49.16 -64.91 9.51
C GLU A 493 50.01 -65.24 10.76
N ASP A 494 49.58 -64.91 11.98
CA ASP A 494 50.36 -65.15 13.19
C ASP A 494 50.34 -66.64 13.61
N ASP A 495 51.31 -67.40 13.09
CA ASP A 495 51.60 -68.76 13.54
C ASP A 495 52.17 -68.68 14.97
N ALA A 496 51.44 -69.24 15.94
CA ALA A 496 51.68 -69.22 17.39
C ALA A 496 53.06 -69.75 17.86
N SER A 497 53.96 -70.04 16.94
CA SER A 497 55.27 -70.67 17.11
C SER A 497 56.46 -69.70 16.94
N LYS A 498 56.24 -68.43 16.57
CA LYS A 498 57.32 -67.43 16.40
C LYS A 498 57.27 -66.33 17.46
N ALA A 499 58.43 -65.92 17.96
CA ALA A 499 58.59 -64.95 19.05
C ALA A 499 58.39 -63.48 18.62
N GLU A 500 58.18 -63.24 17.32
CA GLU A 500 57.98 -61.91 16.74
C GLU A 500 56.49 -61.75 16.41
N ARG A 501 55.72 -61.22 17.37
CA ARG A 501 54.33 -60.81 17.14
C ARG A 501 54.32 -59.55 16.30
N PHE A 502 53.68 -59.60 15.14
CA PHE A 502 53.46 -58.41 14.31
C PHE A 502 52.23 -57.66 14.83
N TYR A 503 52.48 -56.61 15.62
CA TYR A 503 51.43 -55.70 16.07
C TYR A 503 51.09 -54.73 14.93
N ILE A 504 49.82 -54.70 14.52
CA ILE A 504 49.35 -53.79 13.45
C ILE A 504 49.30 -52.33 13.95
N VAL A 505 49.25 -52.09 15.26
CA VAL A 505 49.20 -50.73 15.83
C VAL A 505 50.13 -50.62 17.04
N ASN A 506 51.11 -49.72 16.96
CA ASN A 506 52.01 -49.34 18.06
C ASN A 506 51.48 -48.03 18.66
N GLN A 507 51.12 -48.02 19.95
CA GLN A 507 50.38 -46.91 20.58
C GLN A 507 51.31 -45.98 21.38
N ASP A 508 51.60 -44.81 20.81
CA ASP A 508 51.59 -43.54 21.56
C ASP A 508 50.37 -42.78 21.00
N SER A 509 49.27 -42.72 21.75
CA SER A 509 48.01 -42.08 21.32
C SER A 509 47.88 -40.69 21.96
N GLU A 510 47.53 -39.69 21.16
CA GLU A 510 46.95 -38.43 21.63
C GLU A 510 45.48 -38.42 21.18
N PRO A 511 44.52 -37.99 22.04
CA PRO A 511 43.10 -37.95 21.70
C PRO A 511 42.86 -37.18 20.40
N ASP A 512 41.94 -37.69 19.57
CA ASP A 512 41.46 -36.91 18.43
C ASP A 512 40.73 -35.68 18.97
N VAL A 513 41.16 -34.50 18.52
CA VAL A 513 40.59 -33.23 18.98
C VAL A 513 39.70 -32.76 17.85
N PRO A 514 38.40 -32.49 18.09
CA PRO A 514 37.50 -31.91 17.11
C PRO A 514 38.08 -30.63 16.50
N TYR A 515 37.41 -30.07 15.47
CA TYR A 515 37.66 -28.70 15.05
C TYR A 515 37.87 -27.82 16.28
N ASN A 516 39.01 -27.13 16.34
CA ASN A 516 39.47 -26.35 17.49
C ASN A 516 38.68 -25.03 17.60
N ILE A 517 37.35 -25.19 17.58
CA ILE A 517 36.25 -24.25 17.77
C ILE A 517 35.32 -24.97 18.77
N GLU A 518 35.52 -24.71 20.05
CA GLU A 518 34.61 -25.12 21.13
C GLU A 518 33.21 -24.52 20.88
N ALA A 519 32.16 -25.07 21.52
CA ALA A 519 30.78 -24.62 21.33
C ALA A 519 30.54 -23.12 21.66
N ASP A 520 31.47 -22.52 22.39
CA ASP A 520 31.53 -21.12 22.82
C ASP A 520 32.63 -20.30 22.11
N GLU A 521 33.40 -20.90 21.19
CA GLU A 521 34.37 -20.16 20.39
C GLU A 521 33.66 -19.43 19.24
N HIS A 522 33.84 -18.11 19.20
CA HIS A 522 33.23 -17.23 18.22
C HIS A 522 34.29 -16.64 17.28
N ILE A 523 34.03 -16.68 15.97
CA ILE A 523 34.75 -15.85 15.00
C ILE A 523 34.04 -14.49 14.98
N VAL A 524 34.63 -13.49 15.64
CA VAL A 524 34.05 -12.13 15.76
C VAL A 524 34.76 -11.18 14.81
N LEU A 525 33.99 -10.39 14.05
CA LEU A 525 34.50 -9.28 13.23
C LEU A 525 34.94 -8.11 14.13
N GLU A 526 36.16 -7.62 13.93
CA GLU A 526 36.68 -6.44 14.65
C GLU A 526 36.04 -5.14 14.13
N ASP A 527 35.75 -4.18 15.01
CA ASP A 527 35.03 -2.92 14.72
C ASP A 527 35.51 -2.15 13.47
N LEU A 528 36.79 -2.27 13.11
CA LEU A 528 37.39 -1.57 11.98
C LEU A 528 37.20 -2.28 10.62
N THR A 529 36.81 -3.55 10.61
CA THR A 529 36.59 -4.32 9.37
C THR A 529 35.31 -3.92 8.62
N GLN A 530 34.39 -3.22 9.29
CA GLN A 530 33.13 -2.74 8.70
C GLN A 530 33.24 -1.30 8.13
N VAL A 531 34.38 -0.62 8.30
CA VAL A 531 34.56 0.77 7.84
C VAL A 531 34.75 0.79 6.32
N GLY A 532 33.65 1.06 5.61
CA GLY A 532 33.64 1.19 4.15
C GLY A 532 33.10 -0.04 3.40
N ASP A 533 32.65 -1.06 4.13
CA ASP A 533 31.89 -2.17 3.55
C ASP A 533 30.46 -1.69 3.16
N ARG A 534 29.93 -2.25 2.08
CA ARG A 534 28.54 -2.07 1.66
C ARG A 534 27.56 -2.73 2.64
N TYR A 535 28.03 -3.74 3.37
CA TYR A 535 27.22 -4.57 4.26
C TYR A 535 27.54 -4.26 5.72
N LEU A 536 26.48 -3.93 6.49
CA LEU A 536 26.53 -3.72 7.94
C LEU A 536 26.13 -5.03 8.62
N GLY A 537 26.97 -5.58 9.50
CA GLY A 537 26.67 -6.81 10.23
C GLY A 537 27.90 -7.42 10.92
N ASP A 538 27.64 -8.29 11.89
CA ASP A 538 28.61 -9.06 12.69
C ASP A 538 28.79 -10.51 12.20
N LYS A 539 28.23 -10.84 11.03
CA LYS A 539 28.22 -12.20 10.47
C LYS A 539 29.25 -12.39 9.36
N LEU A 540 29.99 -13.49 9.43
CA LEU A 540 30.88 -13.95 8.35
C LEU A 540 30.07 -14.82 7.39
N VAL A 541 29.96 -14.43 6.12
CA VAL A 541 29.18 -15.14 5.09
C VAL A 541 30.12 -15.85 4.12
N GLN A 542 29.86 -17.13 3.82
CA GLN A 542 30.56 -17.83 2.74
C GLN A 542 29.98 -17.38 1.40
N GLU A 543 30.73 -16.60 0.62
CA GLU A 543 30.37 -16.33 -0.78
C GLU A 543 30.27 -17.67 -1.52
N ASN A 544 29.08 -18.04 -1.98
CA ASN A 544 28.93 -19.19 -2.86
C ASN A 544 28.19 -18.80 -4.14
N THR A 545 28.91 -18.90 -5.24
CA THR A 545 28.42 -18.74 -6.62
C THR A 545 27.65 -19.96 -7.14
N THR A 546 27.33 -20.96 -6.29
CA THR A 546 26.67 -22.22 -6.71
C THR A 546 25.31 -22.52 -6.05
N GLY A 547 24.76 -21.64 -5.20
CA GLY A 547 23.65 -22.01 -4.31
C GLY A 547 22.23 -21.75 -4.81
N SER A 548 21.53 -22.81 -5.26
CA SER A 548 20.13 -23.02 -4.88
C SER A 548 20.18 -23.64 -3.48
N GLY A 549 19.96 -22.84 -2.43
CA GLY A 549 20.11 -23.28 -1.04
C GLY A 549 18.91 -22.96 -0.17
N ASP A 550 18.99 -23.41 1.08
CA ASP A 550 18.01 -23.19 2.14
C ASP A 550 18.28 -21.83 2.83
N ILE A 551 17.23 -21.12 3.27
CA ILE A 551 17.39 -19.81 3.92
C ILE A 551 18.00 -20.00 5.31
N THR A 552 19.19 -19.45 5.53
CA THR A 552 19.80 -19.44 6.86
C THR A 552 19.59 -18.12 7.59
N ASP A 553 19.64 -17.00 6.87
CA ASP A 553 19.51 -15.68 7.47
C ASP A 553 18.80 -14.66 6.59
N ILE A 554 18.15 -13.71 7.28
CA ILE A 554 17.35 -12.65 6.68
C ILE A 554 17.84 -11.31 7.19
N ARG A 555 17.96 -10.34 6.28
CA ARG A 555 18.38 -8.98 6.59
C ARG A 555 17.19 -8.03 6.52
N MET A 556 17.02 -7.24 7.56
CA MET A 556 16.12 -6.09 7.54
C MET A 556 16.73 -4.94 6.74
N ILE A 557 15.96 -4.38 5.80
CA ILE A 557 16.30 -3.17 5.03
C ILE A 557 15.65 -1.95 5.69
N ALA A 558 14.37 -2.08 6.08
CA ALA A 558 13.62 -1.06 6.79
C ALA A 558 12.62 -1.71 7.76
N SER A 559 12.56 -1.21 8.99
CA SER A 559 11.66 -1.75 10.02
C SER A 559 10.18 -1.40 9.83
N GLY A 560 9.88 -0.35 9.04
CA GLY A 560 8.54 0.23 8.99
C GLY A 560 8.07 0.78 10.34
N SER A 561 6.78 1.09 10.46
CA SER A 561 6.17 1.55 11.72
C SER A 561 4.65 1.32 11.72
N GLY A 562 4.05 1.35 12.92
CA GLY A 562 2.59 1.33 13.09
C GLY A 562 1.97 -0.08 13.19
N TYR A 563 2.77 -1.13 13.33
CA TYR A 563 2.28 -2.47 13.59
C TYR A 563 1.87 -2.59 15.06
N THR A 564 0.59 -2.86 15.32
CA THR A 564 0.06 -3.19 16.66
C THR A 564 -0.05 -4.70 16.89
N THR A 565 0.03 -5.49 15.81
CA THR A 565 0.05 -6.96 15.81
C THR A 565 1.12 -7.42 14.83
N LEU A 566 1.71 -8.60 15.06
CA LEU A 566 2.74 -9.15 14.17
C LEU A 566 2.20 -9.33 12.73
N PRO A 567 2.87 -8.80 11.70
CA PRO A 567 2.51 -9.05 10.31
C PRO A 567 2.95 -10.46 9.87
N THR A 568 2.40 -10.95 8.76
CA THR A 568 2.93 -12.13 8.06
C THR A 568 3.86 -11.72 6.93
N ALA A 569 4.69 -12.62 6.44
CA ALA A 569 5.58 -12.33 5.32
C ALA A 569 5.67 -13.50 4.33
N THR A 570 5.89 -13.16 3.07
CA THR A 570 6.10 -14.09 1.95
C THR A 570 7.40 -13.76 1.25
N ILE A 571 8.13 -14.78 0.81
CA ILE A 571 9.39 -14.62 0.08
C ILE A 571 9.11 -14.73 -1.41
N SER A 572 9.74 -13.85 -2.20
CA SER A 572 9.65 -13.84 -3.65
C SER A 572 10.93 -13.28 -4.25
N GLY A 573 11.30 -13.70 -5.45
CA GLY A 573 12.48 -13.18 -6.11
C GLY A 573 12.43 -13.36 -7.62
N ASP A 574 13.28 -12.61 -8.29
CA ASP A 574 13.50 -12.70 -9.73
C ASP A 574 14.65 -13.68 -10.00
N ARG A 575 14.51 -14.53 -11.02
CA ARG A 575 15.56 -15.47 -11.44
C ARG A 575 16.17 -15.01 -12.75
N PHE A 576 17.49 -15.06 -12.86
CA PHE A 576 18.21 -14.66 -14.08
C PHE A 576 18.90 -15.85 -14.73
N ILE A 577 18.93 -15.87 -16.07
CA ILE A 577 19.57 -16.95 -16.83
C ILE A 577 21.09 -16.90 -16.63
N ALA A 578 21.66 -17.96 -16.03
CA ALA A 578 23.09 -18.21 -16.02
C ALA A 578 23.53 -18.98 -17.29
N LEU A 579 24.74 -18.76 -17.79
CA LEU A 579 25.33 -19.59 -18.85
C LEU A 579 26.00 -20.84 -18.27
N GLU A 580 25.94 -21.94 -19.02
CA GLU A 580 26.48 -23.25 -18.64
C GLU A 580 28.00 -23.23 -18.43
N ASP A 581 28.43 -23.78 -17.28
CA ASP A 581 29.79 -23.88 -16.74
C ASP A 581 30.83 -24.44 -17.74
N ALA A 582 30.38 -25.22 -18.73
CA ALA A 582 31.23 -25.93 -19.69
C ALA A 582 31.86 -25.06 -20.80
N THR A 583 31.52 -23.76 -20.88
CA THR A 583 32.09 -22.85 -21.90
C THR A 583 32.94 -21.72 -21.34
N ASP A 584 33.09 -21.64 -20.02
CA ASP A 584 33.90 -20.61 -19.37
C ASP A 584 35.39 -21.03 -19.31
N THR A 585 36.27 -20.14 -19.74
CA THR A 585 37.72 -20.32 -19.66
C THR A 585 38.41 -19.17 -18.92
N THR A 586 37.62 -18.31 -18.26
CA THR A 586 38.12 -17.17 -17.49
C THR A 586 38.02 -17.44 -15.99
N PRO A 587 39.03 -17.05 -15.17
CA PRO A 587 39.00 -17.25 -13.72
C PRO A 587 37.94 -16.41 -12.98
N ASP A 588 37.27 -15.52 -13.71
CA ASP A 588 36.43 -14.45 -13.15
C ASP A 588 34.94 -14.81 -13.19
N GLY A 589 34.57 -15.98 -13.77
CA GLY A 589 33.23 -16.57 -13.67
C GLY A 589 32.09 -15.80 -14.36
N ILE A 590 32.37 -14.98 -15.38
CA ILE A 590 31.33 -14.25 -16.13
C ILE A 590 31.62 -14.23 -17.63
N SER A 591 30.99 -15.17 -18.35
CA SER A 591 30.71 -14.98 -19.78
C SER A 591 29.54 -14.01 -19.96
N ARG A 592 29.82 -12.74 -20.27
CA ARG A 592 28.82 -11.67 -20.42
C ARG A 592 28.08 -11.79 -21.77
N ILE A 593 26.76 -12.01 -21.75
CA ILE A 593 25.91 -11.56 -22.86
C ILE A 593 25.89 -10.03 -22.77
N GLU A 594 26.69 -9.34 -23.58
CA GLU A 594 26.68 -7.88 -23.59
C GLU A 594 25.45 -7.34 -24.32
N PHE A 595 24.51 -6.78 -23.59
CA PHE A 595 23.52 -5.87 -24.19
C PHE A 595 24.21 -4.53 -24.46
N GLU A 596 24.01 -3.96 -25.64
CA GLU A 596 24.65 -2.70 -26.06
C GLU A 596 24.40 -1.52 -25.09
N THR A 597 23.37 -1.63 -24.24
CA THR A 597 22.99 -0.64 -23.23
C THR A 597 23.14 -1.14 -21.78
N GLY A 598 23.69 -2.33 -21.56
CA GLY A 598 23.61 -3.06 -20.28
C GLY A 598 22.24 -3.68 -20.03
N GLY A 599 22.21 -4.83 -19.36
CA GLY A 599 20.98 -5.57 -19.02
C GLY A 599 21.26 -7.01 -18.58
N GLN A 600 20.35 -7.61 -17.81
CA GLN A 600 20.33 -9.03 -17.46
C GLN A 600 19.07 -9.67 -18.06
N MET A 601 19.15 -10.94 -18.49
CA MET A 601 17.96 -11.65 -18.97
C MET A 601 17.26 -12.37 -17.82
N LEU A 602 16.02 -11.96 -17.57
CA LEU A 602 15.13 -12.65 -16.64
C LEU A 602 14.78 -14.03 -17.20
N GLN A 603 14.88 -15.05 -16.35
CA GLN A 603 14.47 -16.40 -16.66
C GLN A 603 12.94 -16.52 -16.49
N ASP A 604 12.23 -16.99 -17.52
CA ASP A 604 10.79 -17.26 -17.47
C ASP A 604 10.52 -18.63 -16.80
N THR A 605 11.11 -18.84 -15.63
CA THR A 605 10.78 -19.96 -14.74
C THR A 605 10.03 -19.40 -13.54
N ALA A 606 8.99 -20.10 -13.10
CA ALA A 606 8.33 -19.79 -11.84
C ALA A 606 9.36 -19.81 -10.70
N PHE A 607 9.23 -18.87 -9.74
CA PHE A 607 10.02 -18.84 -8.51
C PHE A 607 10.09 -20.26 -7.91
N ASP A 608 11.30 -20.79 -7.83
CA ASP A 608 11.63 -22.17 -7.47
C ASP A 608 11.76 -22.38 -5.96
N GLY A 609 11.72 -21.30 -5.18
CA GLY A 609 11.68 -21.35 -3.73
C GLY A 609 10.48 -22.15 -3.22
N ALA A 610 10.76 -23.20 -2.44
CA ALA A 610 9.76 -24.11 -1.91
C ALA A 610 9.86 -24.23 -0.38
N SER A 611 8.70 -24.29 0.29
CA SER A 611 8.55 -24.68 1.69
C SER A 611 9.27 -23.81 2.74
N ALA A 612 9.79 -22.63 2.39
CA ALA A 612 10.29 -21.70 3.40
C ALA A 612 9.15 -20.91 4.02
N THR A 613 9.27 -20.68 5.32
CA THR A 613 8.35 -19.81 6.07
C THR A 613 9.13 -18.95 7.04
N VAL A 614 8.68 -17.72 7.22
CA VAL A 614 9.37 -16.71 8.02
C VAL A 614 8.37 -16.00 8.94
N ILE A 615 8.87 -15.52 10.07
CA ILE A 615 8.09 -14.89 11.14
C ILE A 615 8.64 -13.48 11.37
N PRO A 616 7.97 -12.44 10.89
CA PRO A 616 8.25 -11.06 11.28
C PRO A 616 8.06 -10.86 12.79
N PHE A 617 9.04 -10.27 13.46
CA PHE A 617 8.97 -9.94 14.89
C PHE A 617 9.46 -8.51 15.16
N GLY A 618 8.83 -7.86 16.13
CA GLY A 618 9.23 -6.58 16.68
C GLY A 618 9.04 -6.59 18.19
N ASP A 619 10.09 -6.24 18.92
CA ASP A 619 10.13 -6.17 20.40
C ASP A 619 9.17 -5.12 20.98
N GLU A 620 8.99 -4.02 20.25
CA GLU A 620 8.12 -2.90 20.63
C GLU A 620 6.68 -3.01 20.10
N ILE A 621 6.35 -4.06 19.35
CA ILE A 621 5.02 -4.25 18.76
C ILE A 621 4.05 -4.78 19.83
N GLY A 622 2.96 -4.05 20.06
CA GLY A 622 1.86 -4.49 20.90
C GLY A 622 2.20 -4.54 22.40
N ARG A 623 3.03 -3.61 22.89
CA ARG A 623 3.32 -3.46 24.32
C ARG A 623 2.19 -2.72 25.03
N ALA A 624 1.84 -3.11 26.25
CA ALA A 624 0.77 -2.45 26.99
C ALA A 624 1.18 -1.03 27.41
N THR A 625 0.41 -0.02 27.00
CA THR A 625 0.65 1.36 27.42
C THR A 625 -0.22 1.76 28.62
N SER A 626 -1.36 1.11 28.79
CA SER A 626 -2.31 1.41 29.86
C SER A 626 -3.15 0.18 30.25
N LEU A 627 -3.46 0.08 31.55
CA LEU A 627 -4.46 -0.85 32.08
C LEU A 627 -5.67 -0.07 32.56
N THR A 628 -6.85 -0.65 32.38
CA THR A 628 -8.10 -0.09 32.90
C THR A 628 -8.78 -1.08 33.84
N ILE A 629 -9.33 -0.55 34.94
CA ILE A 629 -10.17 -1.31 35.85
C ILE A 629 -11.61 -1.17 35.34
N ILE A 630 -12.19 -2.27 34.88
CA ILE A 630 -13.58 -2.30 34.39
C ILE A 630 -14.54 -2.35 35.58
N GLU A 631 -14.18 -3.12 36.61
CA GLU A 631 -14.92 -3.23 37.85
C GLU A 631 -13.94 -3.31 39.02
N HIS A 632 -14.20 -2.52 40.06
CA HIS A 632 -13.31 -2.40 41.21
C HIS A 632 -13.51 -3.53 42.22
N GLY A 633 -14.65 -4.23 42.15
CA GLY A 633 -15.00 -5.33 43.05
C GLY A 633 -15.27 -4.85 44.49
N ILE A 634 -15.27 -5.78 45.45
CA ILE A 634 -15.49 -5.47 46.86
C ILE A 634 -14.83 -6.50 47.80
N ASP A 635 -14.69 -6.12 49.08
CA ASP A 635 -14.26 -6.97 50.20
C ASP A 635 -12.81 -7.47 50.10
N TYR A 636 -11.94 -6.72 49.42
CA TYR A 636 -10.52 -7.01 49.42
C TYR A 636 -9.88 -6.71 50.80
N THR A 637 -9.06 -7.62 51.29
CA THR A 637 -8.31 -7.48 52.56
C THR A 637 -6.81 -7.31 52.33
N SER A 638 -6.34 -7.64 51.13
CA SER A 638 -4.98 -7.41 50.63
C SER A 638 -5.05 -7.24 49.10
N ALA A 639 -4.00 -6.65 48.50
CA ALA A 639 -3.95 -6.46 47.06
C ALA A 639 -3.94 -7.83 46.32
N PRO A 640 -4.85 -8.06 45.36
CA PRO A 640 -4.85 -9.27 44.55
C PRO A 640 -3.68 -9.27 43.55
N SER A 641 -3.27 -10.46 43.12
CA SER A 641 -2.32 -10.65 42.02
C SER A 641 -3.06 -10.65 40.67
N TYR A 642 -2.42 -10.08 39.64
CA TYR A 642 -2.99 -9.99 38.28
C TYR A 642 -2.31 -11.00 37.37
N ALA A 643 -3.06 -12.01 36.92
CA ALA A 643 -2.58 -12.99 35.97
C ALA A 643 -3.21 -12.74 34.59
N PHE A 644 -2.50 -12.02 33.72
CA PHE A 644 -2.90 -11.85 32.33
C PHE A 644 -2.62 -13.11 31.49
N PRO A 645 -3.37 -13.33 30.40
CA PRO A 645 -2.97 -14.29 29.38
C PRO A 645 -1.57 -13.99 28.87
N LYS A 646 -0.80 -15.04 28.65
CA LYS A 646 0.60 -14.98 28.24
C LYS A 646 0.73 -15.24 26.74
N TYR A 647 1.79 -14.70 26.15
CA TYR A 647 2.05 -14.80 24.72
C TYR A 647 3.45 -15.31 24.45
N ALA A 648 3.55 -16.23 23.50
CA ALA A 648 4.83 -16.74 23.01
C ALA A 648 4.78 -16.87 21.48
N VAL A 649 5.88 -16.51 20.82
CA VAL A 649 6.07 -16.74 19.39
C VAL A 649 6.66 -18.12 19.20
N LEU A 650 5.93 -19.00 18.52
CA LEU A 650 6.34 -20.36 18.26
C LEU A 650 6.92 -20.51 16.84
N LYS A 651 7.96 -21.33 16.73
CA LYS A 651 8.49 -21.85 15.47
C LYS A 651 8.44 -23.38 15.44
N THR A 652 8.68 -23.95 14.25
CA THR A 652 8.77 -25.39 14.00
C THR A 652 7.56 -26.18 14.52
N VAL A 653 6.35 -25.62 14.35
CA VAL A 653 5.10 -26.25 14.79
C VAL A 653 4.83 -27.50 13.94
N SER A 654 4.80 -28.67 14.57
CA SER A 654 4.74 -29.96 13.86
C SER A 654 3.34 -30.37 13.40
N GLY A 655 2.29 -29.63 13.78
CA GLY A 655 0.90 -30.00 13.58
C GLY A 655 -0.08 -28.87 13.90
N THR A 656 -1.36 -29.18 14.00
CA THR A 656 -2.37 -28.21 14.45
C THR A 656 -2.37 -28.14 15.98
N ILE A 657 -2.48 -26.92 16.52
CA ILE A 657 -2.67 -26.64 17.96
C ILE A 657 -4.10 -26.13 18.12
N SER A 658 -4.88 -26.77 18.99
CA SER A 658 -6.26 -26.37 19.29
C SER A 658 -6.35 -25.59 20.60
N ALA A 659 -7.38 -24.75 20.73
CA ALA A 659 -7.74 -24.18 22.02
C ALA A 659 -8.08 -25.28 23.04
N ASP A 660 -7.87 -24.97 24.33
CA ASP A 660 -8.05 -25.86 25.49
C ASP A 660 -7.09 -27.06 25.58
N GLU A 661 -6.14 -27.22 24.66
CA GLU A 661 -5.06 -28.21 24.81
C GLU A 661 -4.14 -27.84 25.98
N THR A 662 -3.65 -28.86 26.69
CA THR A 662 -2.62 -28.67 27.72
C THR A 662 -1.24 -28.87 27.12
N PHE A 663 -0.23 -28.16 27.62
CA PHE A 663 1.15 -28.38 27.20
C PHE A 663 2.13 -28.50 28.37
N THR A 664 3.30 -29.05 28.06
CA THR A 664 4.48 -29.10 28.94
C THR A 664 5.73 -28.69 28.15
N SER A 665 6.61 -27.88 28.73
CA SER A 665 7.92 -27.58 28.15
C SER A 665 9.06 -28.40 28.78
N ASN A 666 10.18 -28.51 28.09
CA ASN A 666 11.35 -29.27 28.53
C ASN A 666 12.36 -28.46 29.37
N ILE A 667 12.60 -27.17 29.08
CA ILE A 667 13.62 -26.37 29.78
C ILE A 667 12.99 -25.70 31.01
N SER A 668 11.95 -24.89 30.82
CA SER A 668 11.29 -24.15 31.90
C SER A 668 10.36 -25.01 32.78
N GLY A 669 9.99 -26.21 32.31
CA GLY A 669 9.00 -27.07 32.97
C GLY A 669 7.61 -26.44 33.07
N ALA A 670 7.32 -25.43 32.25
CA ALA A 670 6.05 -24.72 32.23
C ALA A 670 4.92 -25.64 31.79
N THR A 671 3.81 -25.54 32.51
CA THR A 671 2.56 -26.23 32.20
C THR A 671 1.44 -25.20 32.08
N GLY A 672 0.55 -25.40 31.12
CA GLY A 672 -0.55 -24.48 30.88
C GLY A 672 -1.58 -25.00 29.90
N THR A 673 -2.60 -24.19 29.68
CA THR A 673 -3.68 -24.43 28.72
C THR A 673 -3.62 -23.41 27.60
N VAL A 674 -3.80 -23.86 26.36
CA VAL A 674 -3.90 -23.00 25.18
C VAL A 674 -5.21 -22.24 25.22
N VAL A 675 -5.14 -20.91 25.14
CA VAL A 675 -6.32 -20.05 25.01
C VAL A 675 -6.67 -19.86 23.54
N ASP A 676 -5.66 -19.54 22.72
CA ASP A 676 -5.79 -19.40 21.27
C ASP A 676 -4.42 -19.60 20.60
N PHE A 677 -4.42 -20.02 19.34
CA PHE A 677 -3.22 -20.08 18.52
C PHE A 677 -3.51 -19.55 17.12
N THR A 678 -2.92 -18.40 16.81
CA THR A 678 -2.91 -17.83 15.47
C THR A 678 -1.46 -17.71 15.02
N ALA A 679 -1.00 -18.67 14.20
CA ALA A 679 0.39 -18.79 13.83
C ALA A 679 0.99 -17.43 13.39
N PRO A 680 2.13 -17.01 13.97
CA PRO A 680 3.03 -17.77 14.85
C PRO A 680 2.77 -17.60 16.36
N LEU A 681 1.71 -16.90 16.74
CA LEU A 681 1.46 -16.45 18.11
C LEU A 681 0.62 -17.47 18.91
N LEU A 682 1.17 -17.95 20.02
CA LEU A 682 0.47 -18.75 21.03
C LEU A 682 0.01 -17.85 22.18
N LYS A 683 -1.30 -17.89 22.47
CA LYS A 683 -1.89 -17.31 23.67
C LYS A 683 -2.22 -18.41 24.66
N TYR A 684 -1.77 -18.29 25.91
CA TYR A 684 -1.92 -19.35 26.90
C TYR A 684 -2.06 -18.85 28.34
N THR A 685 -2.51 -19.75 29.22
CA THR A 685 -2.53 -19.53 30.67
C THR A 685 -1.65 -20.58 31.32
N ALA A 686 -0.55 -20.15 31.97
CA ALA A 686 0.35 -21.06 32.68
C ALA A 686 -0.06 -21.25 34.15
N THR A 687 0.11 -22.47 34.65
CA THR A 687 -0.20 -22.87 36.03
C THR A 687 1.02 -23.01 36.94
N THR A 688 2.24 -23.16 36.38
CA THR A 688 3.47 -23.43 37.15
C THR A 688 4.59 -22.42 36.94
N SER A 689 4.98 -22.15 35.68
CA SER A 689 6.09 -21.27 35.29
C SER A 689 5.83 -20.67 33.90
N GLU A 690 6.67 -19.74 33.45
CA GLU A 690 6.54 -19.12 32.12
C GLU A 690 7.35 -19.88 31.07
N LEU A 691 6.98 -19.74 29.79
CA LEU A 691 7.77 -20.28 28.69
C LEU A 691 9.00 -19.40 28.47
N GLU A 692 10.15 -20.05 28.29
CA GLU A 692 11.45 -19.44 28.03
C GLU A 692 11.87 -19.66 26.56
N VAL A 693 12.71 -18.78 26.03
CA VAL A 693 13.23 -18.93 24.66
C VAL A 693 14.06 -20.20 24.56
N GLY A 694 13.79 -21.02 23.54
CA GLY A 694 14.40 -22.33 23.34
C GLY A 694 13.59 -23.51 23.89
N ASP A 695 12.52 -23.26 24.66
CA ASP A 695 11.63 -24.32 25.13
C ASP A 695 11.02 -25.09 23.95
N THR A 696 11.11 -26.42 24.01
CA THR A 696 10.29 -27.32 23.20
C THR A 696 9.02 -27.63 23.97
N VAL A 697 7.91 -27.06 23.48
CA VAL A 697 6.58 -27.23 24.03
C VAL A 697 5.95 -28.46 23.40
N THR A 698 5.52 -29.40 24.24
CA THR A 698 4.78 -30.60 23.84
C THR A 698 3.33 -30.46 24.25
N PHE A 699 2.42 -30.45 23.28
CA PHE A 699 0.98 -30.35 23.50
C PHE A 699 0.36 -31.75 23.71
N SER A 700 -0.80 -31.81 24.36
CA SER A 700 -1.53 -33.07 24.59
C SER A 700 -1.92 -33.78 23.29
N GLY A 701 -2.04 -33.05 22.18
CA GLY A 701 -2.23 -33.60 20.83
C GLY A 701 -0.98 -34.26 20.22
N SER A 702 0.13 -34.38 20.95
CA SER A 702 1.45 -34.83 20.46
C SER A 702 2.11 -33.91 19.42
N THR A 703 1.55 -32.72 19.20
CA THR A 703 2.21 -31.64 18.45
C THR A 703 3.35 -31.07 19.29
N THR A 704 4.46 -30.72 18.66
CA THR A 704 5.57 -30.00 19.28
C THR A 704 5.83 -28.67 18.59
N ALA A 705 6.37 -27.71 19.32
CA ALA A 705 6.81 -26.42 18.81
C ALA A 705 7.95 -25.87 19.66
N THR A 706 8.78 -24.99 19.09
CA THR A 706 9.88 -24.34 19.82
C THR A 706 9.55 -22.87 20.08
N VAL A 707 9.77 -22.40 21.30
CA VAL A 707 9.57 -21.00 21.68
C VAL A 707 10.71 -20.16 21.13
N SER A 708 10.39 -19.20 20.28
CA SER A 708 11.36 -18.27 19.69
C SER A 708 11.45 -16.96 20.46
N LYS A 709 10.32 -16.44 20.96
CA LYS A 709 10.23 -15.22 21.79
C LYS A 709 9.13 -15.38 22.83
N SER A 710 9.34 -14.80 24.01
CA SER A 710 8.38 -14.78 25.12
C SER A 710 8.64 -13.53 25.94
N ASP A 711 7.63 -12.67 26.08
CA ASP A 711 7.68 -11.45 26.89
C ASP A 711 6.28 -11.10 27.40
N ASN A 712 6.00 -11.46 28.65
CA ASN A 712 4.66 -11.48 29.21
C ASN A 712 4.35 -10.21 30.01
N LEU A 713 3.14 -9.69 29.82
CA LEU A 713 2.59 -8.59 30.61
C LEU A 713 2.48 -8.99 32.08
N THR A 714 3.05 -8.17 32.96
CA THR A 714 2.82 -8.29 34.41
C THR A 714 2.32 -6.96 34.96
N GLY A 715 1.32 -7.04 35.84
CA GLY A 715 0.73 -5.87 36.47
C GLY A 715 0.55 -6.08 37.96
N SER A 716 0.43 -4.98 38.68
CA SER A 716 0.07 -4.96 40.09
C SER A 716 -0.95 -3.88 40.38
N GLY A 717 -1.68 -4.01 41.48
CA GLY A 717 -2.65 -3.01 41.89
C GLY A 717 -2.65 -2.77 43.38
N THR A 718 -3.28 -1.68 43.78
CA THR A 718 -3.53 -1.35 45.19
C THR A 718 -5.02 -1.45 45.50
N ILE A 719 -5.35 -1.56 46.79
CA ILE A 719 -6.72 -1.49 47.27
C ILE A 719 -6.93 -0.21 48.07
N GLY A 720 -8.15 0.29 48.08
CA GLY A 720 -8.51 1.52 48.78
C GLY A 720 -9.99 1.53 49.18
N THR A 721 -10.31 2.37 50.15
CA THR A 721 -11.69 2.66 50.56
C THR A 721 -12.27 3.82 49.76
N THR A 722 -11.46 4.87 49.55
CA THR A 722 -11.75 5.99 48.64
C THR A 722 -11.03 5.76 47.33
N ILE A 723 -11.79 5.66 46.23
CA ILE A 723 -11.26 5.36 44.90
C ILE A 723 -11.61 6.48 43.95
N THR A 724 -10.60 6.99 43.25
CA THR A 724 -10.79 7.94 42.14
C THR A 724 -10.62 7.19 40.83
N THR A 725 -11.66 7.24 40.00
CA THR A 725 -11.65 6.64 38.66
C THR A 725 -10.58 7.27 37.77
N GLN A 726 -10.04 6.49 36.83
CA GLN A 726 -9.24 7.05 35.75
C GLN A 726 -10.09 8.08 35.01
N GLY A 727 -9.61 9.32 34.96
CA GLY A 727 -10.39 10.40 34.36
C GLY A 727 -10.68 10.10 32.89
N ARG A 728 -11.83 10.56 32.42
CA ARG A 728 -12.19 10.50 31.01
C ARG A 728 -12.65 11.86 30.53
N TYR A 729 -12.43 12.13 29.26
CA TYR A 729 -13.04 13.27 28.61
C TYR A 729 -14.56 13.05 28.53
N LEU A 730 -15.34 14.02 29.00
CA LEU A 730 -16.81 13.97 28.94
C LEU A 730 -17.35 14.16 27.52
N ASN A 731 -16.56 14.80 26.67
CA ASN A 731 -16.87 15.11 25.27
C ASN A 731 -15.58 15.03 24.44
N GLN A 732 -15.73 14.97 23.13
CA GLN A 732 -14.60 15.04 22.19
C GLN A 732 -14.14 16.49 21.96
N ASP A 733 -14.78 17.47 22.60
CA ASP A 733 -14.35 18.86 22.51
C ASP A 733 -12.94 18.97 23.10
N GLY A 734 -11.99 19.50 22.33
CA GLY A 734 -10.65 19.79 22.81
C GLY A 734 -9.62 18.65 22.78
N HIS A 735 -9.84 17.57 22.03
CA HIS A 735 -8.71 16.76 21.57
C HIS A 735 -7.78 17.62 20.70
N ILE A 736 -6.48 17.63 21.01
CA ILE A 736 -5.43 18.40 20.30
C ILE A 736 -5.36 18.04 18.79
N SER A 737 -6.01 16.95 18.39
CA SER A 737 -5.97 16.40 17.03
C SER A 737 -7.30 16.45 16.28
N GLU A 738 -8.38 16.98 16.86
CA GLU A 738 -9.70 16.96 16.20
C GLU A 738 -9.79 17.99 15.06
N GLY A 739 -10.12 17.51 13.86
CA GLY A 739 -10.04 18.29 12.61
C GLY A 739 -11.06 19.42 12.48
N SER A 740 -12.15 19.36 13.25
CA SER A 740 -13.29 20.29 13.18
C SER A 740 -13.15 21.56 14.04
N LYS A 741 -12.15 21.63 14.94
CA LYS A 741 -12.02 22.74 15.91
C LYS A 741 -10.77 23.57 15.64
N LYS A 742 -10.89 24.55 14.74
CA LYS A 742 -9.82 25.45 14.31
C LYS A 742 -10.21 26.92 14.53
N ILE A 743 -9.27 27.77 14.93
CA ILE A 743 -9.47 29.23 14.98
C ILE A 743 -9.54 29.73 13.54
N GLN A 744 -10.70 30.25 13.14
CA GLN A 744 -10.91 30.82 11.81
C GLN A 744 -10.81 32.34 11.84
N ASP A 745 -10.32 32.92 10.75
CA ASP A 745 -10.48 34.34 10.47
C ASP A 745 -11.77 34.59 9.65
N SER A 746 -11.97 35.82 9.19
CA SER A 746 -13.17 36.19 8.41
C SER A 746 -13.05 35.96 6.90
N LEU A 747 -11.90 35.51 6.38
CA LEU A 747 -11.65 35.48 4.94
C LEU A 747 -10.63 34.41 4.47
N TYR A 748 -9.40 34.43 4.98
CA TYR A 748 -8.28 33.63 4.44
C TYR A 748 -8.08 32.32 5.19
N TYR A 749 -7.99 32.34 6.53
CA TYR A 749 -7.88 31.15 7.37
C TYR A 749 -9.26 30.62 7.75
N GLN A 750 -9.85 29.82 6.87
CA GLN A 750 -11.14 29.15 7.10
C GLN A 750 -11.19 27.81 6.34
N ASP A 751 -12.19 26.96 6.62
CA ASP A 751 -12.33 25.65 5.96
C ASP A 751 -12.71 25.76 4.47
N TYR A 752 -13.31 26.88 4.07
CA TYR A 752 -13.78 27.12 2.70
C TYR A 752 -12.85 28.08 1.93
N SER A 753 -11.54 28.03 2.17
CA SER A 753 -10.58 28.84 1.41
C SER A 753 -9.50 27.98 0.75
N TYR A 754 -9.02 28.41 -0.42
CA TYR A 754 -7.86 27.79 -1.06
C TYR A 754 -7.07 28.80 -1.88
N VAL A 755 -5.77 28.54 -2.00
CA VAL A 755 -4.80 29.35 -2.74
C VAL A 755 -4.30 28.56 -3.93
N VAL A 756 -4.36 29.18 -5.10
CA VAL A 756 -3.79 28.63 -6.34
C VAL A 756 -2.42 29.25 -6.57
N LYS A 757 -1.38 28.42 -6.58
CA LYS A 757 0.00 28.81 -6.83
C LYS A 757 0.36 28.51 -8.29
N VAL A 758 0.58 29.57 -9.07
CA VAL A 758 0.91 29.51 -10.51
C VAL A 758 1.84 30.66 -10.89
N ALA A 759 2.56 30.55 -12.00
CA ALA A 759 3.52 31.57 -12.46
C ALA A 759 2.85 32.80 -13.13
N ARG A 760 1.52 32.90 -13.06
CA ARG A 760 0.71 33.92 -13.75
C ARG A 760 -0.14 34.73 -12.80
N ASP A 761 -0.37 35.98 -13.19
CA ASP A 761 -1.21 36.90 -12.43
C ASP A 761 -2.65 36.40 -12.33
N ILE A 762 -3.23 36.51 -11.13
CA ILE A 762 -4.60 36.07 -10.84
C ILE A 762 -5.64 36.72 -11.77
N ALA A 763 -5.43 37.96 -12.20
CA ALA A 763 -6.35 38.66 -13.08
C ALA A 763 -6.51 38.00 -14.45
N GLU A 764 -5.50 37.25 -14.92
CA GLU A 764 -5.55 36.57 -16.22
C GLU A 764 -6.48 35.35 -16.23
N TRP A 765 -6.61 34.64 -15.10
CA TRP A 765 -7.25 33.33 -15.07
C TRP A 765 -8.43 33.22 -14.08
N ARG A 766 -8.57 34.12 -13.12
CA ARG A 766 -9.60 34.03 -12.04
C ARG A 766 -11.01 33.86 -12.58
N ASP A 767 -11.41 34.65 -13.56
CA ASP A 767 -12.79 34.65 -14.05
C ASP A 767 -13.09 33.36 -14.84
N ALA A 768 -12.09 32.84 -15.55
CA ALA A 768 -12.17 31.55 -16.22
C ALA A 768 -12.22 30.38 -15.22
N LEU A 769 -11.40 30.46 -14.16
CA LEU A 769 -11.39 29.48 -13.07
C LEU A 769 -12.74 29.46 -12.34
N LYS A 770 -13.29 30.64 -12.00
CA LYS A 770 -14.59 30.81 -11.36
C LYS A 770 -15.72 30.17 -12.16
N ARG A 771 -15.67 30.28 -13.49
CA ARG A 771 -16.66 29.70 -14.40
C ARG A 771 -16.50 28.18 -14.54
N ALA A 772 -15.27 27.69 -14.68
CA ALA A 772 -14.98 26.30 -15.02
C ALA A 772 -14.92 25.38 -13.78
N VAL A 773 -14.01 25.65 -12.85
CA VAL A 773 -13.57 24.66 -11.84
C VAL A 773 -13.76 25.10 -10.38
N HIS A 774 -14.07 26.36 -10.11
CA HIS A 774 -14.28 26.87 -8.75
C HIS A 774 -15.57 26.34 -8.10
N PRO A 775 -15.51 25.76 -6.90
CA PRO A 775 -16.69 25.33 -6.16
C PRO A 775 -17.45 26.52 -5.56
N SER A 776 -18.77 26.44 -5.47
CA SER A 776 -19.59 27.51 -4.87
C SER A 776 -19.33 27.61 -3.36
N GLY A 777 -19.23 28.84 -2.84
CA GLY A 777 -19.08 29.10 -1.40
C GLY A 777 -17.64 29.08 -0.89
N PHE A 778 -16.66 28.79 -1.76
CA PHE A 778 -15.25 28.87 -1.40
C PHE A 778 -14.66 30.23 -1.72
N TYR A 779 -13.73 30.69 -0.88
CA TYR A 779 -12.85 31.80 -1.17
C TYR A 779 -11.63 31.30 -1.95
N VAL A 780 -11.33 31.94 -3.08
CA VAL A 780 -10.13 31.62 -3.89
C VAL A 780 -9.21 32.83 -3.95
N THR A 781 -7.94 32.60 -3.70
CA THR A 781 -6.88 33.58 -3.93
C THR A 781 -5.74 32.97 -4.75
N GLY A 782 -4.91 33.82 -5.32
CA GLY A 782 -3.82 33.45 -6.22
C GLY A 782 -2.50 33.91 -5.65
N GLN A 783 -1.51 33.02 -5.65
CA GLN A 783 -0.14 33.35 -5.27
C GLN A 783 0.75 33.14 -6.49
N VAL A 784 1.54 34.15 -6.81
CA VAL A 784 2.52 34.08 -7.90
C VAL A 784 3.81 33.50 -7.35
N ASP A 785 4.06 32.23 -7.63
CA ASP A 785 5.36 31.62 -7.33
C ASP A 785 6.30 31.93 -8.49
N ILE A 786 7.14 32.95 -8.31
CA ILE A 786 8.21 33.28 -9.26
C ILE A 786 9.26 32.17 -9.15
N GLN A 787 9.21 31.18 -10.03
CA GLN A 787 10.37 30.33 -10.28
C GLN A 787 11.47 31.23 -10.85
N THR A 788 12.45 31.57 -10.02
CA THR A 788 13.63 32.35 -10.41
C THR A 788 14.53 31.56 -11.36
N ARG A 789 14.08 31.29 -12.60
CA ARG A 789 14.99 31.11 -13.74
C ARG A 789 15.11 32.45 -14.43
N LEU A 790 15.86 33.36 -13.78
CA LEU A 790 16.28 34.62 -14.36
C LEU A 790 17.18 34.31 -15.57
N ASN A 791 16.61 34.25 -16.78
CA ASN A 791 17.38 34.26 -18.01
C ASN A 791 17.93 35.69 -18.19
N GLY A 792 19.22 35.87 -17.90
CA GLY A 792 19.85 37.17 -17.70
C GLY A 792 20.02 38.03 -18.96
N LYS A 793 18.93 38.50 -19.58
CA LYS A 793 19.00 39.50 -20.68
C LYS A 793 17.83 40.50 -20.79
N ILE A 794 17.06 40.77 -19.74
CA ILE A 794 16.09 41.88 -19.80
C ILE A 794 16.18 42.73 -18.54
N LYS A 795 16.87 43.87 -18.63
CA LYS A 795 16.73 45.00 -17.70
C LYS A 795 15.44 45.75 -18.07
N SER A 796 14.40 45.55 -17.29
CA SER A 796 13.31 46.52 -17.13
C SER A 796 13.11 46.79 -15.65
N PRO A 797 12.87 48.04 -15.23
CA PRO A 797 12.85 48.43 -13.82
C PRO A 797 11.62 47.83 -13.14
N VAL A 798 11.85 46.86 -12.26
CA VAL A 798 10.84 46.42 -11.29
C VAL A 798 10.76 47.52 -10.23
N ALA A 799 9.60 48.16 -10.13
CA ALA A 799 9.28 49.00 -8.99
C ALA A 799 9.25 48.12 -7.75
N ALA A 800 10.29 48.22 -6.93
CA ALA A 800 10.33 47.61 -5.62
C ALA A 800 9.34 48.34 -4.72
N THR A 801 8.39 47.61 -4.15
CA THR A 801 7.74 48.00 -2.89
C THR A 801 7.92 46.86 -1.91
N LEU A 802 9.12 46.80 -1.33
CA LEU A 802 9.34 46.12 -0.06
C LEU A 802 8.69 46.98 1.02
N SER A 803 7.51 46.58 1.48
CA SER A 803 6.97 47.02 2.76
C SER A 803 6.77 45.80 3.64
N GLY A 804 7.80 45.50 4.44
CA GLY A 804 7.61 44.77 5.68
C GLY A 804 6.89 45.70 6.65
N GLY A 805 5.72 45.27 7.12
CA GLY A 805 4.93 45.99 8.11
C GLY A 805 3.46 46.05 7.74
N LEU A 806 2.68 45.19 8.39
CA LEU A 806 1.24 45.27 8.58
C LEU A 806 0.39 45.36 7.30
N PHE A 807 -0.32 44.27 7.02
CA PHE A 807 -1.36 44.15 6.00
C PHE A 807 -2.09 45.48 5.74
N SER A 808 -1.81 46.11 4.60
CA SER A 808 -2.65 47.15 4.05
C SER A 808 -2.67 47.02 2.53
N GLY A 809 -3.87 46.80 1.99
CA GLY A 809 -4.18 46.92 0.58
C GLY A 809 -4.03 45.65 -0.25
N THR A 810 -4.77 44.59 0.06
CA THR A 810 -5.19 43.70 -1.03
C THR A 810 -6.13 44.50 -1.94
N SER A 811 -5.96 44.34 -3.25
CA SER A 811 -6.93 44.76 -4.27
C SER A 811 -8.25 43.97 -4.19
N ASP A 812 -8.58 43.46 -3.00
CA ASP A 812 -9.76 42.71 -2.65
C ASP A 812 -10.75 43.66 -1.99
N SER A 813 -11.59 44.26 -2.81
CA SER A 813 -12.95 44.59 -2.43
C SER A 813 -13.80 44.45 -3.70
N PRO A 814 -15.07 44.05 -3.57
CA PRO A 814 -15.94 43.70 -4.70
C PRO A 814 -15.99 44.76 -5.80
#